data_AF-A0A096CEE7-F1
#
_entry.id   AF-A0A096CEE7-F1
#
_cell.length_a   1.000
_cell.length_b   1.000
_cell.length_c   1.000
_cell.angle_alpha   90.00
_cell.angle_beta   90.00
_cell.angle_gamma   90.00
#
_symmetry.space_group_name_H-M   'P 1'
#
loop_
_entity.id
_entity.type
_entity.pdbx_description
1 polymer ?
#
loop_
_entity_poly.entity_id
_entity_poly.type
_entity_poly.pdbx_seq_one_letter_code
_entity_poly.pdbx_strand_id
1 'polypeptide(L)'
;MNQIKERLKKDYNLAVSFFNEKDYESFFTHIRPSIELICKLIILDNVGDNEDGHDVLDGYQSISGGRDVDYVLKNESGRRPTGSALASVAQNALFYGHRELQGMYLDNEKKRTKKGIENYRGALTQLYSVASELGSHTGNSQLSLESQANFCAAFFEGYFDFLKTNRLLSDISTHFLSGLDAFSSDNYNQEEIEKVRSEYEKAIQERDQKQELIDKQNKQIAEQKAELEKLNASAKTEKDRADELSGQLGVKLSELEALRHRIAEQESEKSLANTPAQAALNAIDNEIEHDTDESITTATTLAQRLKGCNTNWHVEEESLDDDQLDLIDHTINSSMLVSGCAGSGKSVIAMHKAAQIANMGYSVILIALTKSLTSFMGVGYTSQSYQFYYHYQWKKKGMPAADYIIVDEIQDFELEEINEFISAAKKHYLFLGDSAQSIYTRFGKKTLSIEAISKLTGLKEMKLYNNYRLPKNVAQITQKYVGVNVMPYQEKVYMNNEPDFPHFIHYSSDEEQTEAIGKLIEQYKGKSIGILLYSNNLVLEISKALTKHGINLEFKCKTAADDRHGQGILHFTNTLPKVLTYHSAKGLQFDVVIIPKFEGAVTEEQRKSLYVAMTRTMHHLYVLYTTDKISAPLNTVLPNMYKKC
;
A
#
# COMPACT_ATOMS: atom_id res chain seq x y z
N MET A 1 -4.93 -22.63 -19.18
CA MET A 1 -5.02 -23.85 -18.33
C MET A 1 -3.71 -24.67 -18.17
N ASN A 2 -2.87 -24.89 -19.19
CA ASN A 2 -1.70 -25.80 -19.08
C ASN A 2 -0.66 -25.40 -18.01
N GLN A 3 -0.35 -24.12 -17.87
CA GLN A 3 0.58 -23.63 -16.84
C GLN A 3 0.07 -23.91 -15.41
N ILE A 4 -1.26 -23.83 -15.20
CA ILE A 4 -1.89 -24.17 -13.92
C ILE A 4 -1.70 -25.66 -13.62
N LYS A 5 -1.92 -26.53 -14.61
CA LYS A 5 -1.73 -27.99 -14.46
C LYS A 5 -0.28 -28.36 -14.13
N GLU A 6 0.70 -27.78 -14.82
CA GLU A 6 2.13 -28.01 -14.54
C GLU A 6 2.52 -27.58 -13.13
N ARG A 7 2.10 -26.37 -12.73
CA ARG A 7 2.40 -25.84 -11.39
C ARG A 7 1.68 -26.64 -10.31
N LEU A 8 0.40 -26.99 -10.53
CA LEU A 8 -0.39 -27.79 -9.60
C LEU A 8 0.24 -29.17 -9.40
N LYS A 9 0.64 -29.84 -10.47
CA LYS A 9 1.31 -31.14 -10.37
C LYS A 9 2.59 -31.04 -9.54
N LYS A 10 3.40 -30.01 -9.76
CA LYS A 10 4.64 -29.80 -9.01
C LYS A 10 4.36 -29.54 -7.52
N ASP A 11 3.52 -28.56 -7.21
CA ASP A 11 3.31 -28.10 -5.83
C ASP A 11 2.51 -29.15 -5.02
N TYR A 12 1.52 -29.81 -5.64
CA TYR A 12 0.71 -30.83 -4.97
C TYR A 12 1.51 -32.10 -4.69
N ASN A 13 2.26 -32.62 -5.68
CA ASN A 13 3.07 -33.83 -5.47
C ASN A 13 4.18 -33.59 -4.44
N LEU A 14 4.74 -32.37 -4.40
CA LEU A 14 5.70 -32.00 -3.37
C LEU A 14 5.06 -31.95 -1.98
N ALA A 15 3.82 -31.45 -1.87
CA ALA A 15 3.06 -31.52 -0.63
C ALA A 15 2.83 -32.99 -0.19
N VAL A 16 2.45 -33.88 -1.11
CA VAL A 16 2.30 -35.32 -0.84
C VAL A 16 3.60 -35.93 -0.33
N SER A 17 4.74 -35.61 -0.94
CA SER A 17 6.06 -36.05 -0.48
C SER A 17 6.33 -35.65 0.97
N PHE A 18 6.15 -34.37 1.29
CA PHE A 18 6.36 -33.86 2.65
C PHE A 18 5.39 -34.43 3.67
N PHE A 19 4.13 -34.65 3.27
CA PHE A 19 3.16 -35.35 4.11
C PHE A 19 3.62 -36.76 4.47
N ASN A 20 4.09 -37.53 3.48
CA ASN A 20 4.56 -38.89 3.69
C ASN A 20 5.86 -38.94 4.52
N GLU A 21 6.68 -37.89 4.45
CA GLU A 21 7.88 -37.70 5.28
C GLU A 21 7.57 -37.21 6.71
N LYS A 22 6.28 -36.94 7.03
CA LYS A 22 5.81 -36.33 8.28
C LYS A 22 6.35 -34.91 8.54
N ASP A 23 6.76 -34.21 7.48
CA ASP A 23 7.08 -32.78 7.52
C ASP A 23 5.81 -31.96 7.21
N TYR A 24 4.99 -31.79 8.24
CA TYR A 24 3.69 -31.14 8.11
C TYR A 24 3.79 -29.61 7.87
N GLU A 25 4.89 -28.95 8.26
CA GLU A 25 5.08 -27.52 8.00
C GLU A 25 5.37 -27.26 6.50
N SER A 26 6.27 -28.06 5.93
CA SER A 26 6.54 -28.02 4.48
C SER A 26 5.32 -28.47 3.68
N PHE A 27 4.57 -29.46 4.17
CA PHE A 27 3.27 -29.84 3.58
C PHE A 27 2.32 -28.64 3.46
N PHE A 28 2.08 -27.89 4.54
CA PHE A 28 1.15 -26.75 4.51
C PHE A 28 1.65 -25.61 3.60
N THR A 29 2.96 -25.43 3.51
CA THR A 29 3.60 -24.46 2.61
C THR A 29 3.30 -24.76 1.13
N HIS A 30 3.28 -26.04 0.75
CA HIS A 30 3.08 -26.49 -0.64
C HIS A 30 1.63 -26.82 -1.00
N ILE A 31 0.81 -27.25 -0.03
CA ILE A 31 -0.62 -27.51 -0.26
C ILE A 31 -1.40 -26.20 -0.42
N ARG A 32 -1.01 -25.12 0.27
CA ARG A 32 -1.65 -23.79 0.18
C ARG A 32 -1.80 -23.27 -1.26
N PRO A 33 -0.71 -23.12 -2.06
CA PRO A 33 -0.83 -22.70 -3.44
C PRO A 33 -1.57 -23.73 -4.31
N SER A 34 -1.51 -25.02 -3.96
CA SER A 34 -2.24 -26.07 -4.68
C SER A 34 -3.76 -25.91 -4.56
N ILE A 35 -4.27 -25.47 -3.40
CA ILE A 35 -5.70 -25.17 -3.19
C ILE A 35 -6.19 -24.14 -4.21
N GLU A 36 -5.45 -23.05 -4.38
CA GLU A 36 -5.82 -22.02 -5.36
C GLU A 36 -5.78 -22.54 -6.80
N LEU A 37 -4.75 -23.31 -7.14
CA LEU A 37 -4.58 -23.83 -8.49
C LEU A 37 -5.69 -24.84 -8.84
N ILE A 38 -6.18 -25.61 -7.85
CA ILE A 38 -7.37 -26.46 -8.00
C ILE A 38 -8.61 -25.60 -8.26
N CYS A 39 -8.84 -24.54 -7.48
CA CYS A 39 -9.96 -23.63 -7.71
C CYS A 39 -9.90 -22.97 -9.10
N LYS A 40 -8.73 -22.49 -9.51
CA LYS A 40 -8.48 -21.90 -10.84
C LYS A 40 -8.72 -22.92 -11.96
N LEU A 41 -8.31 -24.18 -11.77
CA LEU A 41 -8.59 -25.28 -12.70
C LEU A 41 -10.11 -25.51 -12.83
N ILE A 42 -10.85 -25.58 -11.72
CA ILE A 42 -12.31 -25.78 -11.71
C ILE A 42 -13.02 -24.65 -12.47
N ILE A 43 -12.60 -23.40 -12.25
CA ILE A 43 -13.16 -22.21 -12.90
C ILE A 43 -12.96 -22.29 -14.42
N LEU A 44 -11.73 -22.50 -14.88
CA LEU A 44 -11.45 -22.57 -16.32
C LEU A 44 -12.09 -23.80 -16.99
N ASP A 45 -12.27 -24.89 -16.26
CA ASP A 45 -12.89 -26.10 -16.81
C ASP A 45 -14.41 -25.92 -17.02
N ASN A 46 -15.09 -25.22 -16.11
CA ASN A 46 -16.54 -25.03 -16.16
C ASN A 46 -16.97 -23.76 -16.92
N VAL A 47 -16.17 -22.69 -16.89
CA VAL A 47 -16.45 -21.44 -17.60
C VAL A 47 -15.84 -21.44 -19.01
N GLY A 48 -14.63 -21.99 -19.14
CA GLY A 48 -13.86 -22.08 -20.38
C GLY A 48 -12.42 -21.58 -20.22
N ASP A 49 -11.44 -22.19 -20.92
CA ASP A 49 -10.08 -21.65 -21.05
C ASP A 49 -10.02 -20.60 -22.18
N ASN A 50 -10.87 -19.58 -22.06
CA ASN A 50 -11.07 -18.48 -23.00
C ASN A 50 -11.17 -17.14 -22.24
N GLU A 51 -11.40 -16.05 -22.96
CA GLU A 51 -11.50 -14.69 -22.40
C GLU A 51 -12.48 -14.62 -21.22
N ASP A 52 -13.67 -15.23 -21.33
CA ASP A 52 -14.66 -15.25 -20.24
C ASP A 52 -14.14 -15.93 -18.96
N GLY A 53 -13.45 -17.07 -19.07
CA GLY A 53 -12.91 -17.76 -17.91
C GLY A 53 -11.74 -17.02 -17.25
N HIS A 54 -10.89 -16.37 -18.05
CA HIS A 54 -9.79 -15.55 -17.53
C HIS A 54 -10.29 -14.23 -16.93
N ASP A 55 -11.32 -13.61 -17.51
CA ASP A 55 -11.95 -12.41 -16.95
C ASP A 55 -12.66 -12.70 -15.62
N VAL A 56 -13.23 -13.89 -15.45
CA VAL A 56 -13.76 -14.35 -14.15
C VAL A 56 -12.65 -14.55 -13.13
N LEU A 57 -11.49 -15.10 -13.53
CA LEU A 57 -10.32 -15.22 -12.66
C LEU A 57 -9.72 -13.88 -12.27
N ASP A 58 -9.77 -12.89 -13.16
CA ASP A 58 -9.23 -11.57 -12.93
C ASP A 58 -10.24 -10.59 -12.30
N GLY A 59 -11.50 -11.01 -12.18
CA GLY A 59 -12.58 -10.24 -11.55
C GLY A 59 -13.19 -9.16 -12.43
N TYR A 60 -12.90 -9.17 -13.74
CA TYR A 60 -13.37 -8.18 -14.71
C TYR A 60 -14.79 -8.45 -15.21
N GLN A 61 -15.28 -9.68 -15.12
CA GLN A 61 -16.60 -10.06 -15.62
C GLN A 61 -17.46 -10.66 -14.52
N SER A 62 -18.71 -10.18 -14.43
CA SER A 62 -19.74 -10.79 -13.59
C SER A 62 -20.76 -11.49 -14.48
N ILE A 63 -20.78 -12.82 -14.44
CA ILE A 63 -21.79 -13.60 -15.15
C ILE A 63 -22.92 -13.92 -14.17
N SER A 64 -24.13 -13.45 -14.48
CA SER A 64 -25.34 -13.76 -13.71
C SER A 64 -26.22 -14.77 -14.44
N GLY A 65 -26.89 -15.63 -13.66
CA GLY A 65 -27.91 -16.53 -14.17
C GLY A 65 -29.06 -15.79 -14.87
N GLY A 66 -29.70 -16.45 -15.84
CA GLY A 66 -30.93 -15.98 -16.49
C GLY A 66 -32.15 -16.05 -15.55
N ARG A 67 -33.37 -15.85 -16.08
CA ARG A 67 -34.59 -16.01 -15.28
C ARG A 67 -34.62 -17.39 -14.62
N ASP A 68 -34.87 -17.42 -13.31
CA ASP A 68 -34.97 -18.61 -12.44
C ASP A 68 -33.65 -19.34 -12.11
N VAL A 69 -32.49 -18.67 -12.21
CA VAL A 69 -31.18 -19.23 -11.82
C VAL A 69 -30.39 -18.25 -10.93
N ASP A 70 -30.13 -18.63 -9.67
CA ASP A 70 -29.32 -17.86 -8.73
C ASP A 70 -27.84 -18.30 -8.77
N TYR A 71 -27.06 -17.71 -9.67
CA TYR A 71 -25.61 -17.61 -9.48
C TYR A 71 -25.12 -16.24 -9.93
N VAL A 72 -24.09 -15.76 -9.23
CA VAL A 72 -23.32 -14.58 -9.60
C VAL A 72 -21.86 -14.99 -9.55
N LEU A 73 -21.22 -15.09 -10.72
CA LEU A 73 -19.77 -15.25 -10.82
C LEU A 73 -19.12 -13.89 -10.52
N LYS A 74 -19.11 -13.51 -9.24
CA LYS A 74 -18.52 -12.27 -8.76
C LYS A 74 -17.90 -12.52 -7.40
N ASN A 75 -16.76 -11.88 -7.14
CA ASN A 75 -16.36 -11.58 -5.77
C ASN A 75 -17.34 -10.51 -5.23
N GLU A 76 -17.92 -10.68 -4.05
CA GLU A 76 -18.88 -9.70 -3.48
C GLU A 76 -18.33 -8.26 -3.50
N SER A 77 -17.00 -8.13 -3.43
CA SER A 77 -16.23 -6.88 -3.50
C SER A 77 -15.99 -6.29 -4.90
N GLY A 78 -16.24 -7.02 -6.00
CA GLY A 78 -15.90 -6.59 -7.37
C GLY A 78 -14.40 -6.59 -7.70
N ARG A 79 -13.60 -7.37 -6.96
CA ARG A 79 -12.13 -7.49 -7.10
C ARG A 79 -11.72 -8.87 -7.62
N ARG A 80 -10.48 -8.99 -8.10
CA ARG A 80 -9.84 -10.27 -8.43
C ARG A 80 -9.96 -11.26 -7.25
N PRO A 81 -10.57 -12.43 -7.44
CA PRO A 81 -10.67 -13.44 -6.38
C PRO A 81 -9.30 -14.08 -6.12
N THR A 82 -8.80 -13.97 -4.89
CA THR A 82 -7.57 -14.61 -4.41
C THR A 82 -7.81 -15.41 -3.13
N GLY A 83 -6.90 -16.33 -2.80
CA GLY A 83 -6.94 -17.14 -1.60
C GLY A 83 -8.28 -17.84 -1.34
N SER A 84 -8.81 -17.68 -0.12
CA SER A 84 -10.07 -18.34 0.28
C SER A 84 -11.30 -17.87 -0.51
N ALA A 85 -11.26 -16.68 -1.14
CA ALA A 85 -12.37 -16.18 -1.96
C ALA A 85 -12.51 -16.98 -3.27
N LEU A 86 -11.43 -17.57 -3.78
CA LEU A 86 -11.45 -18.45 -4.95
C LEU A 86 -12.34 -19.69 -4.74
N ALA A 87 -12.49 -20.17 -3.51
CA ALA A 87 -13.37 -21.31 -3.22
C ALA A 87 -14.84 -20.98 -3.52
N SER A 88 -15.27 -19.75 -3.22
CA SER A 88 -16.64 -19.28 -3.53
C SER A 88 -16.84 -19.13 -5.05
N VAL A 89 -15.85 -18.59 -5.75
CA VAL A 89 -15.91 -18.43 -7.21
C VAL A 89 -15.89 -19.79 -7.92
N ALA A 90 -15.05 -20.73 -7.46
CA ALA A 90 -15.01 -22.10 -7.97
C ALA A 90 -16.35 -22.83 -7.76
N GLN A 91 -16.99 -22.64 -6.59
CA GLN A 91 -18.35 -23.13 -6.34
C GLN A 91 -19.35 -22.59 -7.37
N ASN A 92 -19.31 -21.28 -7.62
CA ASN A 92 -20.22 -20.65 -8.56
C ASN A 92 -19.92 -21.07 -10.01
N ALA A 93 -18.65 -21.36 -10.34
CA ALA A 93 -18.27 -21.92 -11.63
C ALA A 93 -18.84 -23.33 -11.82
N LEU A 94 -18.84 -24.17 -10.78
CA LEU A 94 -19.51 -25.48 -10.84
C LEU A 94 -21.01 -25.33 -11.12
N PHE A 95 -21.69 -24.36 -10.48
CA PHE A 95 -23.09 -24.09 -10.77
C PHE A 95 -23.34 -23.47 -12.16
N TYR A 96 -22.36 -22.74 -12.69
CA TYR A 96 -22.40 -22.20 -14.04
C TYR A 96 -22.31 -23.31 -15.09
N GLY A 97 -21.38 -24.25 -14.92
CA GLY A 97 -21.23 -25.43 -15.80
C GLY A 97 -22.39 -26.42 -15.68
N HIS A 98 -22.98 -26.52 -14.48
CA HIS A 98 -24.05 -27.46 -14.14
C HIS A 98 -25.35 -26.74 -13.74
N ARG A 99 -25.93 -26.00 -14.68
CA ARG A 99 -27.14 -25.17 -14.46
C ARG A 99 -28.34 -25.97 -13.94
N GLU A 100 -28.40 -27.26 -14.26
CA GLU A 100 -29.41 -28.20 -13.78
C GLU A 100 -29.44 -28.35 -12.24
N LEU A 101 -28.37 -27.98 -11.54
CA LEU A 101 -28.29 -27.98 -10.08
C LEU A 101 -28.94 -26.74 -9.45
N GLN A 102 -29.31 -25.73 -10.24
CA GLN A 102 -29.91 -24.47 -9.76
C GLN A 102 -31.41 -24.33 -10.08
N GLY A 103 -32.05 -25.37 -10.61
CA GLY A 103 -33.49 -25.33 -10.89
C GLY A 103 -34.35 -25.25 -9.62
N MET A 104 -35.53 -24.61 -9.72
CA MET A 104 -36.52 -24.55 -8.63
C MET A 104 -36.95 -25.94 -8.11
N TYR A 105 -36.95 -26.96 -8.98
CA TYR A 105 -37.31 -28.33 -8.65
C TYR A 105 -36.13 -29.28 -8.92
N LEU A 106 -35.45 -29.66 -7.85
CA LEU A 106 -34.35 -30.62 -7.88
C LEU A 106 -34.83 -31.99 -7.38
N ASP A 107 -34.42 -33.04 -8.09
CA ASP A 107 -34.52 -34.41 -7.58
C ASP A 107 -33.56 -34.62 -6.38
N ASN A 108 -33.70 -35.76 -5.71
CA ASN A 108 -32.91 -36.04 -4.50
C ASN A 108 -31.40 -36.19 -4.78
N GLU A 109 -31.00 -36.60 -5.97
CA GLU A 109 -29.58 -36.71 -6.33
C GLU A 109 -28.98 -35.33 -6.54
N LYS A 110 -29.62 -34.47 -7.33
CA LYS A 110 -29.18 -33.08 -7.55
C LYS A 110 -29.16 -32.26 -6.26
N LYS A 111 -30.11 -32.48 -5.35
CA LYS A 111 -30.08 -31.87 -4.01
C LYS A 111 -28.85 -32.29 -3.20
N ARG A 112 -28.47 -33.57 -3.27
CA ARG A 112 -27.26 -34.09 -2.61
C ARG A 112 -26.00 -33.51 -3.23
N THR A 113 -25.92 -33.45 -4.55
CA THR A 113 -24.78 -32.87 -5.26
C THR A 113 -24.64 -31.38 -4.96
N LYS A 114 -25.74 -30.61 -5.00
CA LYS A 114 -25.75 -29.18 -4.61
C LYS A 114 -25.24 -28.97 -3.19
N LYS A 115 -25.79 -29.71 -2.22
CA LYS A 115 -25.34 -29.64 -0.82
C LYS A 115 -23.87 -30.07 -0.66
N GLY A 116 -23.43 -31.05 -1.44
CA GLY A 116 -22.03 -31.48 -1.50
C GLY A 116 -21.11 -30.32 -1.92
N ILE A 117 -21.44 -29.66 -3.04
CA ILE A 117 -20.69 -28.49 -3.55
C ILE A 117 -20.58 -27.40 -2.48
N GLU A 118 -21.68 -27.06 -1.80
CA GLU A 118 -21.70 -26.04 -0.73
C GLU A 118 -20.84 -26.43 0.48
N ASN A 119 -20.90 -27.71 0.89
CA ASN A 119 -20.08 -28.22 2.00
C ASN A 119 -18.58 -28.20 1.66
N TYR A 120 -18.21 -28.63 0.44
CA TYR A 120 -16.83 -28.62 -0.02
C TYR A 120 -16.29 -27.19 -0.16
N ARG A 121 -17.11 -26.21 -0.55
CA ARG A 121 -16.73 -24.79 -0.50
C ARG A 121 -16.31 -24.39 0.92
N GLY A 122 -17.16 -24.67 1.92
CA GLY A 122 -16.87 -24.30 3.31
C GLY A 122 -15.55 -24.91 3.81
N ALA A 123 -15.33 -26.18 3.49
CA ALA A 123 -14.10 -26.89 3.85
C ALA A 123 -12.86 -26.35 3.10
N LEU A 124 -12.95 -26.04 1.80
CA LEU A 124 -11.85 -25.41 1.03
C LEU A 124 -11.44 -24.07 1.61
N THR A 125 -12.41 -23.21 1.95
CA THR A 125 -12.16 -21.91 2.58
C THR A 125 -11.40 -22.08 3.88
N GLN A 126 -11.84 -23.00 4.73
CA GLN A 126 -11.21 -23.25 6.03
C GLN A 126 -9.82 -23.87 5.89
N LEU A 127 -9.64 -24.84 4.99
CA LEU A 127 -8.35 -25.46 4.71
C LEU A 127 -7.35 -24.46 4.15
N TYR A 128 -7.80 -23.53 3.28
CA TYR A 128 -6.95 -22.46 2.80
C TYR A 128 -6.49 -21.57 3.96
N SER A 129 -7.42 -21.12 4.82
CA SER A 129 -7.09 -20.31 5.99
C SER A 129 -6.09 -21.01 6.91
N VAL A 130 -6.30 -22.30 7.20
CA VAL A 130 -5.40 -23.09 8.05
C VAL A 130 -4.04 -23.32 7.39
N ALA A 131 -4.00 -23.66 6.10
CA ALA A 131 -2.75 -23.83 5.37
C ALA A 131 -1.97 -22.50 5.28
N SER A 132 -2.68 -21.37 5.17
CA SER A 132 -2.08 -20.05 5.27
C SER A 132 -1.51 -19.80 6.67
N GLU A 133 -2.28 -20.07 7.73
CA GLU A 133 -1.85 -19.84 9.11
C GLU A 133 -0.67 -20.72 9.54
N LEU A 134 -0.66 -21.99 9.13
CA LEU A 134 0.38 -22.96 9.50
C LEU A 134 1.61 -22.86 8.59
N GLY A 135 1.41 -22.57 7.30
CA GLY A 135 2.50 -22.35 6.33
C GLY A 135 3.35 -21.11 6.62
N SER A 136 2.80 -20.08 7.29
CA SER A 136 3.57 -18.91 7.74
C SER A 136 4.05 -18.98 9.20
N HIS A 137 4.00 -20.16 9.85
CA HIS A 137 4.25 -20.35 11.29
C HIS A 137 3.47 -19.35 12.17
N THR A 138 2.23 -19.03 11.78
CA THR A 138 1.36 -18.03 12.44
C THR A 138 0.30 -18.61 13.38
N GLY A 139 -0.04 -19.89 13.26
CA GLY A 139 -1.17 -20.52 13.96
C GLY A 139 -0.98 -20.71 15.47
N ASN A 140 -2.09 -20.53 16.22
CA ASN A 140 -2.24 -20.85 17.64
C ASN A 140 -3.35 -21.90 17.83
N SER A 141 -3.33 -22.93 16.96
CA SER A 141 -4.30 -24.01 16.96
C SER A 141 -4.11 -24.93 18.18
N GLN A 142 -5.19 -25.26 18.89
CA GLN A 142 -5.18 -26.30 19.94
C GLN A 142 -5.07 -27.72 19.35
N LEU A 143 -5.28 -27.87 18.04
CA LEU A 143 -5.15 -29.13 17.30
C LEU A 143 -3.70 -29.34 16.84
N SER A 144 -3.26 -30.60 16.87
CA SER A 144 -1.92 -30.99 16.41
C SER A 144 -1.76 -30.71 14.90
N LEU A 145 -0.52 -30.43 14.45
CA LEU A 145 -0.22 -30.27 13.01
C LEU A 145 -0.54 -31.54 12.22
N GLU A 146 -0.28 -32.70 12.82
CA GLU A 146 -0.52 -34.02 12.24
C GLU A 146 -2.00 -34.27 11.98
N SER A 147 -2.88 -34.04 12.96
CA SER A 147 -4.32 -34.25 12.81
C SER A 147 -4.91 -33.32 11.74
N GLN A 148 -4.39 -32.09 11.62
CA GLN A 148 -4.81 -31.14 10.58
C GLN A 148 -4.30 -31.54 9.19
N ALA A 149 -3.07 -32.02 9.08
CA ALA A 149 -2.53 -32.54 7.83
C ALA A 149 -3.32 -33.78 7.37
N ASN A 150 -3.63 -34.70 8.29
CA ASN A 150 -4.43 -35.89 8.03
C ASN A 150 -5.83 -35.55 7.52
N PHE A 151 -6.49 -34.56 8.14
CA PHE A 151 -7.78 -34.06 7.66
C PHE A 151 -7.68 -33.46 6.25
N CYS A 152 -6.62 -32.67 5.98
CA CYS A 152 -6.37 -32.06 4.67
C CYS A 152 -6.15 -33.13 3.58
N ALA A 153 -5.35 -34.16 3.86
CA ALA A 153 -5.12 -35.28 2.95
C ALA A 153 -6.42 -36.03 2.62
N ALA A 154 -7.17 -36.45 3.65
CA ALA A 154 -8.44 -37.14 3.49
C ALA A 154 -9.49 -36.28 2.75
N PHE A 155 -9.46 -34.96 2.98
CA PHE A 155 -10.33 -34.03 2.27
C PHE A 155 -10.08 -34.05 0.76
N PHE A 156 -8.82 -33.96 0.30
CA PHE A 156 -8.53 -33.91 -1.14
C PHE A 156 -8.86 -35.21 -1.85
N GLU A 157 -8.59 -36.35 -1.22
CA GLU A 157 -9.00 -37.65 -1.77
C GLU A 157 -10.51 -37.74 -1.96
N GLY A 158 -11.27 -37.36 -0.92
CA GLY A 158 -12.73 -37.34 -1.00
C GLY A 158 -13.27 -36.28 -1.98
N TYR A 159 -12.62 -35.13 -2.08
CA TYR A 159 -13.05 -34.05 -2.98
C TYR A 159 -12.84 -34.41 -4.45
N PHE A 160 -11.69 -34.99 -4.80
CA PHE A 160 -11.44 -35.44 -6.16
C PHE A 160 -12.37 -36.58 -6.58
N ASP A 161 -12.67 -37.51 -5.66
CA ASP A 161 -13.66 -38.55 -5.91
C ASP A 161 -15.08 -37.98 -6.08
N PHE A 162 -15.46 -36.99 -5.27
CA PHE A 162 -16.74 -36.29 -5.39
C PHE A 162 -16.90 -35.59 -6.75
N LEU A 163 -15.89 -34.84 -7.19
CA LEU A 163 -15.88 -34.15 -8.48
C LEU A 163 -15.99 -35.13 -9.65
N LYS A 164 -15.27 -36.26 -9.57
CA LYS A 164 -15.27 -37.32 -10.58
C LYS A 164 -16.62 -38.05 -10.64
N THR A 165 -17.12 -38.51 -9.50
CA THR A 165 -18.35 -39.32 -9.41
C THR A 165 -19.58 -38.53 -9.88
N ASN A 166 -19.63 -37.23 -9.58
CA ASN A 166 -20.72 -36.37 -10.01
C ASN A 166 -20.51 -35.74 -11.40
N ARG A 167 -19.41 -36.08 -12.10
CA ARG A 167 -19.06 -35.54 -13.43
C ARG A 167 -19.07 -34.01 -13.47
N LEU A 168 -18.49 -33.39 -12.44
CA LEU A 168 -18.45 -31.94 -12.25
C LEU A 168 -17.28 -31.24 -12.99
N LEU A 169 -16.45 -32.03 -13.66
CA LEU A 169 -15.31 -31.57 -14.47
C LEU A 169 -15.26 -32.36 -15.77
N SER A 170 -14.59 -31.80 -16.78
CA SER A 170 -14.28 -32.47 -18.04
C SER A 170 -13.40 -33.70 -17.82
N ASP A 171 -13.51 -34.69 -18.71
CA ASP A 171 -12.72 -35.92 -18.66
C ASP A 171 -11.20 -35.63 -18.63
N ILE A 172 -10.76 -34.56 -19.31
CA ILE A 172 -9.36 -34.13 -19.35
C ILE A 172 -8.89 -33.68 -17.95
N SER A 173 -9.70 -32.87 -17.26
CA SER A 173 -9.36 -32.36 -15.94
C SER A 173 -9.50 -33.44 -14.86
N THR A 174 -10.50 -34.32 -14.97
CA THR A 174 -10.64 -35.49 -14.10
C THR A 174 -9.48 -36.47 -14.25
N HIS A 175 -9.02 -36.74 -15.48
CA HIS A 175 -7.85 -37.58 -15.73
C HIS A 175 -6.57 -36.95 -15.17
N PHE A 176 -6.42 -35.63 -15.31
CA PHE A 176 -5.29 -34.90 -14.74
C PHE A 176 -5.25 -35.02 -13.20
N LEU A 177 -6.37 -34.76 -12.51
CA LEU A 177 -6.45 -34.87 -11.05
C LEU A 177 -6.20 -36.31 -10.57
N SER A 178 -6.68 -37.31 -11.32
CA SER A 178 -6.42 -38.73 -11.04
C SER A 178 -4.95 -39.13 -11.22
N GLY A 179 -4.13 -38.29 -11.87
CA GLY A 179 -2.70 -38.51 -12.10
C GLY A 179 -1.78 -37.78 -11.11
N LEU A 180 -2.33 -37.14 -10.08
CA LEU A 180 -1.58 -36.58 -8.96
C LEU A 180 -1.19 -37.69 -7.97
N ASP A 181 -0.14 -37.44 -7.17
CA ASP A 181 0.33 -38.42 -6.19
C ASP A 181 -0.69 -38.60 -5.05
N ALA A 182 -0.77 -39.80 -4.47
CA ALA A 182 -1.67 -40.11 -3.36
C ALA A 182 -0.95 -40.06 -2.00
N PHE A 183 -1.68 -39.71 -0.94
CA PHE A 183 -1.14 -39.66 0.41
C PHE A 183 -0.97 -41.08 0.98
N SER A 184 0.14 -41.36 1.68
CA SER A 184 0.34 -42.66 2.32
C SER A 184 -0.46 -42.75 3.62
N SER A 185 -1.57 -43.48 3.59
CA SER A 185 -2.50 -43.59 4.71
C SER A 185 -2.10 -44.68 5.71
N ASP A 186 -1.14 -44.41 6.61
CA ASP A 186 -0.95 -45.23 7.81
C ASP A 186 -2.05 -44.86 8.83
N ASN A 187 -3.18 -45.59 8.78
CA ASN A 187 -4.36 -45.49 9.65
C ASN A 187 -4.75 -44.06 10.09
N TYR A 188 -5.47 -43.37 9.21
CA TYR A 188 -6.30 -42.22 9.58
C TYR A 188 -7.06 -42.50 10.88
N ASN A 189 -6.70 -41.82 11.97
CA ASN A 189 -7.46 -41.92 13.21
C ASN A 189 -8.83 -41.23 12.98
N GLN A 190 -9.86 -42.03 12.69
CA GLN A 190 -11.19 -41.53 12.35
C GLN A 190 -11.75 -40.62 13.45
N GLU A 191 -11.49 -40.91 14.73
CA GLU A 191 -11.94 -40.07 15.84
C GLU A 191 -11.26 -38.69 15.84
N GLU A 192 -9.99 -38.61 15.48
CA GLU A 192 -9.29 -37.32 15.36
C GLU A 192 -9.76 -36.52 14.15
N ILE A 193 -10.01 -37.17 13.02
CA ILE A 193 -10.55 -36.52 11.83
C ILE A 193 -11.95 -35.98 12.11
N GLU A 194 -12.81 -36.76 12.78
CA GLU A 194 -14.15 -36.34 13.18
C GLU A 194 -14.09 -35.15 14.16
N LYS A 195 -13.10 -35.13 15.05
CA LYS A 195 -12.86 -34.01 15.98
C LYS A 195 -12.43 -32.74 15.25
N VAL A 196 -11.44 -32.82 14.36
CA VAL A 196 -11.01 -31.67 13.52
C VAL A 196 -12.17 -31.17 12.67
N ARG A 197 -12.92 -32.10 12.06
CA ARG A 197 -14.12 -31.79 11.29
C ARG A 197 -15.17 -31.05 12.12
N SER A 198 -15.46 -31.51 13.34
CA SER A 198 -16.43 -30.85 14.22
C SER A 198 -15.99 -29.44 14.63
N GLU A 199 -14.69 -29.23 14.87
CA GLU A 199 -14.15 -27.90 15.15
C GLU A 199 -14.24 -26.98 13.92
N TYR A 200 -13.97 -27.49 12.72
CA TYR A 200 -14.11 -26.73 11.48
C TYR A 200 -15.57 -26.38 11.20
N GLU A 201 -16.50 -27.33 11.39
CA GLU A 201 -17.94 -27.08 11.24
C GLU A 201 -18.45 -26.02 12.20
N LYS A 202 -17.97 -26.01 13.47
CA LYS A 202 -18.28 -24.94 14.42
C LYS A 202 -17.73 -23.59 13.97
N ALA A 203 -16.47 -23.54 13.53
CA ALA A 203 -15.85 -22.30 13.04
C ALA A 203 -16.58 -21.72 11.82
N ILE A 204 -17.01 -22.58 10.90
CA ILE A 204 -17.83 -22.20 9.73
C ILE A 204 -19.18 -21.62 10.20
N GLN A 205 -19.89 -22.30 11.11
CA GLN A 205 -21.17 -21.82 11.63
C GLN A 205 -21.07 -20.46 12.35
N GLU A 206 -20.04 -20.27 13.17
CA GLU A 206 -19.81 -18.99 13.85
C GLU A 206 -19.50 -17.87 12.86
N ARG A 207 -18.76 -18.18 11.79
CA ARG A 207 -18.43 -17.22 10.73
C ARG A 207 -19.68 -16.84 9.93
N ASP A 208 -20.50 -17.80 9.54
CA ASP A 208 -21.74 -17.57 8.79
C ASP A 208 -22.71 -16.70 9.61
N GLN A 209 -22.87 -16.98 10.92
CA GLN A 209 -23.69 -16.15 11.80
C GLN A 209 -23.17 -14.71 11.94
N LYS A 210 -21.85 -14.52 11.99
CA LYS A 210 -21.25 -13.18 12.01
C LYS A 210 -21.45 -12.45 10.69
N GLN A 211 -21.34 -13.15 9.56
CA GLN A 211 -21.57 -12.57 8.24
C GLN A 211 -23.01 -12.09 8.07
N GLU A 212 -23.99 -12.90 8.48
CA GLU A 212 -25.41 -12.49 8.47
C GLU A 212 -25.66 -11.22 9.30
N LEU A 213 -24.99 -11.09 10.45
CA LEU A 213 -25.10 -9.90 11.29
C LEU A 213 -24.50 -8.65 10.61
N ILE A 214 -23.36 -8.82 9.92
CA ILE A 214 -22.69 -7.76 9.15
C ILE A 214 -23.58 -7.30 7.99
N ASP A 215 -24.17 -8.24 7.24
CA ASP A 215 -25.01 -7.91 6.09
C ASP A 215 -26.27 -7.13 6.52
N LYS A 216 -26.84 -7.50 7.67
CA LYS A 216 -27.95 -6.77 8.29
C LYS A 216 -27.56 -5.35 8.70
N GLN A 217 -26.35 -5.15 9.24
CA GLN A 217 -25.83 -3.82 9.58
C GLN A 217 -25.53 -2.99 8.33
N ASN A 218 -24.92 -3.57 7.30
CA ASN A 218 -24.60 -2.89 6.05
C ASN A 218 -25.86 -2.38 5.34
N LYS A 219 -26.95 -3.16 5.39
CA LYS A 219 -28.25 -2.73 4.86
C LYS A 219 -28.79 -1.50 5.60
N GLN A 220 -28.70 -1.46 6.93
CA GLN A 220 -29.10 -0.29 7.72
C GLN A 220 -28.24 0.93 7.43
N ILE A 221 -26.92 0.75 7.25
CA ILE A 221 -26.00 1.85 6.92
C ILE A 221 -26.32 2.43 5.53
N ALA A 222 -26.63 1.58 4.54
CA ALA A 222 -27.02 2.02 3.20
C ALA A 222 -28.30 2.86 3.22
N GLU A 223 -29.30 2.45 4.02
CA GLU A 223 -30.54 3.19 4.22
C GLU A 223 -30.28 4.57 4.87
N GLN A 224 -29.46 4.63 5.92
CA GLN A 224 -29.08 5.90 6.57
C GLN A 224 -28.28 6.83 5.66
N LYS A 225 -27.37 6.28 4.84
CA LYS A 225 -26.55 7.05 3.90
C LYS A 225 -27.41 7.71 2.82
N ALA A 226 -28.41 6.99 2.30
CA ALA A 226 -29.36 7.53 1.33
C ALA A 226 -30.22 8.67 1.93
N GLU A 227 -30.54 8.60 3.22
CA GLU A 227 -31.24 9.68 3.93
C GLU A 227 -30.34 10.91 4.13
N LEU A 228 -29.07 10.70 4.47
CA LEU A 228 -28.09 11.76 4.66
C LEU A 228 -27.76 12.52 3.36
N GLU A 229 -27.72 11.83 2.22
CA GLU A 229 -27.53 12.43 0.90
C GLU A 229 -28.70 13.36 0.52
N LYS A 230 -29.94 12.98 0.86
CA LYS A 230 -31.12 13.85 0.66
C LYS A 230 -31.03 15.12 1.50
N LEU A 231 -30.62 15.00 2.76
CA LEU A 231 -30.44 16.14 3.66
C LEU A 231 -29.34 17.10 3.19
N ASN A 232 -28.20 16.56 2.73
CA ASN A 232 -27.09 17.37 2.20
C ASN A 232 -27.45 18.11 0.92
N ALA A 233 -28.25 17.51 0.02
CA ALA A 233 -28.77 18.17 -1.16
C ALA A 233 -29.65 19.38 -0.80
N SER A 234 -30.51 19.24 0.22
CA SER A 234 -31.34 20.33 0.74
C SER A 234 -30.48 21.47 1.31
N ALA A 235 -29.48 21.14 2.15
CA ALA A 235 -28.60 22.14 2.77
C ALA A 235 -27.76 22.93 1.77
N LYS A 236 -27.29 22.28 0.68
CA LYS A 236 -26.57 22.95 -0.40
C LYS A 236 -27.45 24.00 -1.10
N THR A 237 -28.71 23.66 -1.35
CA THR A 237 -29.69 24.55 -1.98
C THR A 237 -29.96 25.80 -1.13
N GLU A 238 -29.99 25.66 0.20
CA GLU A 238 -30.15 26.79 1.12
C GLU A 238 -28.89 27.67 1.21
N LYS A 239 -27.70 27.06 1.18
CA LYS A 239 -26.44 27.79 1.17
C LYS A 239 -26.29 28.66 -0.09
N ASP A 240 -26.59 28.09 -1.26
CA ASP A 240 -26.51 28.82 -2.53
C ASP A 240 -27.43 30.06 -2.54
N ARG A 241 -28.64 29.95 -1.93
CA ARG A 241 -29.54 31.09 -1.72
C ARG A 241 -28.97 32.16 -0.78
N ALA A 242 -28.29 31.75 0.28
CA ALA A 242 -27.69 32.68 1.24
C ALA A 242 -26.52 33.46 0.61
N ASP A 243 -25.69 32.79 -0.19
CA ASP A 243 -24.56 33.40 -0.89
C ASP A 243 -25.04 34.41 -1.95
N GLU A 244 -26.13 34.12 -2.68
CA GLU A 244 -26.76 35.06 -3.61
C GLU A 244 -27.29 36.33 -2.92
N LEU A 245 -27.95 36.18 -1.78
CA LEU A 245 -28.45 37.30 -0.95
C LEU A 245 -27.30 38.16 -0.40
N SER A 246 -26.20 37.53 0.01
CA SER A 246 -24.99 38.22 0.47
C SER A 246 -24.36 39.06 -0.63
N GLY A 247 -24.27 38.52 -1.86
CA GLY A 247 -23.79 39.25 -3.03
C GLY A 247 -24.65 40.48 -3.35
N GLN A 248 -25.98 40.34 -3.33
CA GLN A 248 -26.91 41.47 -3.52
C GLN A 248 -26.74 42.55 -2.44
N LEU A 249 -26.49 42.14 -1.19
CA LEU A 249 -26.26 43.08 -0.09
C LEU A 249 -24.94 43.86 -0.28
N GLY A 250 -23.89 43.19 -0.73
CA GLY A 250 -22.58 43.80 -1.03
C GLY A 250 -22.66 44.88 -2.09
N VAL A 251 -23.37 44.62 -3.20
CA VAL A 251 -23.59 45.62 -4.27
C VAL A 251 -24.30 46.86 -3.73
N LYS A 252 -25.36 46.69 -2.93
CA LYS A 252 -26.07 47.82 -2.33
C LYS A 252 -25.21 48.63 -1.35
N LEU A 253 -24.28 47.97 -0.66
CA LEU A 253 -23.36 48.62 0.27
C LEU A 253 -22.37 49.53 -0.48
N SER A 254 -21.79 49.04 -1.59
CA SER A 254 -20.94 49.84 -2.46
C SER A 254 -21.68 51.03 -3.10
N GLU A 255 -22.94 50.84 -3.51
CA GLU A 255 -23.77 51.94 -4.02
C GLU A 255 -23.99 53.04 -2.97
N LEU A 256 -24.23 52.65 -1.71
CA LEU A 256 -24.40 53.58 -0.59
C LEU A 256 -23.10 54.33 -0.27
N GLU A 257 -21.96 53.66 -0.32
CA GLU A 257 -20.64 54.29 -0.11
C GLU A 257 -20.31 55.30 -1.22
N ALA A 258 -20.57 54.94 -2.48
CA ALA A 258 -20.43 55.86 -3.62
C ALA A 258 -21.37 57.07 -3.53
N LEU A 259 -22.52 56.92 -2.89
CA LEU A 259 -23.46 58.02 -2.64
C LEU A 259 -22.96 58.93 -1.50
N ARG A 260 -22.40 58.35 -0.43
CA ARG A 260 -21.76 59.12 0.65
C ARG A 260 -20.57 59.94 0.15
N HIS A 261 -19.73 59.37 -0.72
CA HIS A 261 -18.57 60.08 -1.28
C HIS A 261 -19.00 61.29 -2.13
N ARG A 262 -20.03 61.13 -2.98
CA ARG A 262 -20.60 62.23 -3.77
C ARG A 262 -21.20 63.34 -2.91
N ILE A 263 -21.84 63.00 -1.79
CA ILE A 263 -22.36 64.00 -0.85
C ILE A 263 -21.21 64.76 -0.18
N ALA A 264 -20.14 64.06 0.22
CA ALA A 264 -18.96 64.68 0.83
C ALA A 264 -18.22 65.63 -0.13
N GLU A 265 -18.14 65.28 -1.43
CA GLU A 265 -17.58 66.14 -2.48
C GLU A 265 -18.42 67.41 -2.69
N GLN A 266 -19.75 67.30 -2.68
CA GLN A 266 -20.65 68.45 -2.78
C GLN A 266 -20.61 69.38 -1.55
N GLU A 267 -20.29 68.85 -0.37
CA GLU A 267 -20.08 69.65 0.84
C GLU A 267 -18.70 70.33 0.86
N SER A 268 -17.68 69.70 0.28
CA SER A 268 -16.31 70.22 0.15
C SER A 268 -16.18 71.41 -0.82
N GLU A 269 -16.96 71.44 -1.92
CA GLU A 269 -16.90 72.53 -2.90
C GLU A 269 -17.45 73.87 -2.39
N LYS A 270 -18.08 73.91 -1.21
CA LYS A 270 -18.61 75.14 -0.59
C LYS A 270 -17.65 75.86 0.36
N SER A 271 -16.43 75.35 0.61
CA SER A 271 -15.47 76.02 1.50
C SER A 271 -14.04 76.13 0.94
N LEU A 272 -13.78 77.33 0.38
CA LEU A 272 -12.53 78.10 0.42
C LEU A 272 -11.26 77.67 -0.34
N ALA A 273 -10.85 78.62 -1.19
CA ALA A 273 -9.54 78.89 -1.73
C ALA A 273 -8.43 79.09 -0.67
N ASN A 274 -7.23 78.51 -0.91
CA ASN A 274 -5.91 79.15 -0.91
C ASN A 274 -4.76 78.12 -0.97
N THR A 275 -3.62 78.59 -1.49
CA THR A 275 -2.48 77.91 -2.15
C THR A 275 -1.36 77.41 -1.17
N PRO A 276 -0.14 76.96 -1.60
CA PRO A 276 0.33 75.56 -1.73
C PRO A 276 1.62 75.20 -0.92
N ALA A 277 2.05 73.92 -0.90
CA ALA A 277 3.47 73.48 -0.99
C ALA A 277 3.66 71.95 -0.82
N GLN A 278 4.56 71.37 -1.65
CA GLN A 278 5.59 70.33 -1.43
C GLN A 278 5.33 69.17 -0.44
N ALA A 279 5.81 67.93 -0.59
CA ALA A 279 6.54 67.14 -1.59
C ALA A 279 6.71 65.74 -0.94
N ALA A 280 6.75 64.69 -1.76
CA ALA A 280 7.37 63.38 -1.54
C ALA A 280 7.11 62.58 -0.23
N LEU A 281 6.55 61.36 -0.35
CA LEU A 281 7.21 60.10 0.07
C LEU A 281 6.38 58.86 -0.28
N ASN A 282 7.14 57.79 -0.55
CA ASN A 282 6.79 56.45 -1.03
C ASN A 282 5.87 55.61 -0.13
N ALA A 283 5.09 54.70 -0.73
CA ALA A 283 4.92 53.27 -0.39
C ALA A 283 3.89 52.68 -1.38
N ILE A 284 4.27 51.78 -2.30
CA ILE A 284 4.19 50.31 -2.18
C ILE A 284 2.81 49.86 -1.70
N ASP A 285 2.00 49.32 -2.61
CA ASP A 285 1.40 47.99 -2.53
C ASP A 285 0.79 47.63 -3.90
N ASN A 286 1.45 46.73 -4.63
CA ASN A 286 0.86 46.00 -5.75
C ASN A 286 0.79 44.53 -5.31
N GLU A 287 -0.37 44.12 -4.83
CA GLU A 287 -0.75 42.72 -4.75
C GLU A 287 -1.09 42.21 -6.15
N ILE A 288 -0.54 41.04 -6.44
CA ILE A 288 -0.71 40.28 -7.67
C ILE A 288 -2.06 39.56 -7.59
N GLU A 289 -2.90 39.78 -8.60
CA GLU A 289 -4.13 39.04 -8.89
C GLU A 289 -3.81 37.54 -9.10
N HIS A 290 -4.55 36.68 -8.39
CA HIS A 290 -4.67 35.26 -8.73
C HIS A 290 -6.01 35.06 -9.43
N ASP A 291 -5.95 34.79 -10.74
CA ASP A 291 -7.08 34.33 -11.54
C ASP A 291 -7.61 32.99 -11.05
N THR A 292 -8.93 32.94 -10.89
CA THR A 292 -9.77 31.76 -10.68
C THR A 292 -10.39 31.31 -11.99
N ASP A 293 -10.23 30.04 -12.36
CA ASP A 293 -11.21 29.20 -13.07
C ASP A 293 -10.58 27.79 -13.23
N GLU A 294 -11.27 26.65 -13.27
CA GLU A 294 -12.68 26.36 -13.53
C GLU A 294 -12.95 24.93 -13.01
N SER A 295 -14.16 24.65 -12.51
CA SER A 295 -14.57 23.34 -12.00
C SER A 295 -15.08 22.42 -13.12
N ILE A 296 -14.52 21.21 -13.25
CA ILE A 296 -15.15 20.10 -13.98
C ILE A 296 -15.28 18.88 -13.06
N THR A 297 -16.53 18.43 -12.92
CA THR A 297 -16.97 17.29 -12.10
C THR A 297 -17.02 16.02 -12.94
N THR A 298 -16.10 15.09 -12.69
CA THR A 298 -16.25 13.66 -13.03
C THR A 298 -15.70 12.83 -11.88
N ALA A 299 -16.47 11.83 -11.44
CA ALA A 299 -16.11 10.91 -10.37
C ALA A 299 -14.91 10.05 -10.78
N THR A 300 -13.71 10.48 -10.40
CA THR A 300 -12.45 9.79 -10.63
C THR A 300 -12.22 8.69 -9.59
N THR A 301 -11.81 7.50 -10.04
CA THR A 301 -11.45 6.35 -9.19
C THR A 301 -10.19 6.62 -8.35
N LEU A 302 -9.94 5.79 -7.32
CA LEU A 302 -8.76 5.88 -6.44
C LEU A 302 -7.44 5.89 -7.24
N ALA A 303 -7.37 5.07 -8.28
CA ALA A 303 -6.27 5.05 -9.24
C ALA A 303 -6.11 6.39 -9.99
N GLN A 304 -7.22 7.05 -10.36
CA GLN A 304 -7.19 8.36 -11.03
C GLN A 304 -6.86 9.54 -10.10
N ARG A 305 -7.03 9.39 -8.78
CA ARG A 305 -6.63 10.41 -7.80
C ARG A 305 -5.18 10.26 -7.34
N LEU A 306 -4.64 9.04 -7.40
CA LEU A 306 -3.21 8.76 -7.27
C LEU A 306 -2.42 9.10 -8.56
N LYS A 307 -3.10 9.29 -9.70
CA LYS A 307 -2.54 9.75 -11.00
C LYS A 307 -2.11 11.23 -11.03
N GLY A 308 -2.03 11.91 -9.87
CA GLY A 308 -1.49 13.26 -9.76
C GLY A 308 0.01 13.32 -10.09
N CYS A 309 0.32 13.30 -11.38
CA CYS A 309 1.60 13.61 -12.03
C CYS A 309 2.83 12.86 -11.50
N ASN A 310 2.85 11.54 -11.67
CA ASN A 310 4.08 10.82 -11.98
C ASN A 310 3.70 9.54 -12.76
N THR A 311 4.15 9.38 -14.01
CA THR A 311 3.83 8.21 -14.86
C THR A 311 4.47 6.90 -14.38
N ASN A 312 5.06 6.88 -13.18
CA ASN A 312 5.75 5.74 -12.58
C ASN A 312 5.07 5.19 -11.30
N TRP A 313 3.89 5.70 -10.90
CA TRP A 313 3.07 5.06 -9.85
C TRP A 313 1.91 4.28 -10.46
N HIS A 314 2.25 3.22 -11.21
CA HIS A 314 1.31 2.15 -11.53
C HIS A 314 1.35 1.13 -10.40
N VAL A 315 0.79 1.47 -9.23
CA VAL A 315 0.43 0.45 -8.25
C VAL A 315 -1.07 0.27 -8.33
N GLU A 316 -1.50 -0.36 -9.41
CA GLU A 316 -2.82 -1.00 -9.47
C GLU A 316 -2.77 -2.22 -8.52
N GLU A 317 -3.88 -2.60 -7.86
CA GLU A 317 -3.89 -3.78 -6.97
C GLU A 317 -3.40 -5.05 -7.71
N GLU A 318 -3.52 -5.05 -9.04
CA GLU A 318 -3.01 -6.03 -10.00
C GLU A 318 -1.48 -6.20 -10.00
N SER A 319 -0.74 -5.23 -9.44
CA SER A 319 0.72 -5.24 -9.29
C SER A 319 1.21 -5.64 -7.89
N LEU A 320 0.29 -5.85 -6.94
CA LEU A 320 0.60 -6.28 -5.57
C LEU A 320 0.76 -7.80 -5.52
N ASP A 321 1.68 -8.28 -4.68
CA ASP A 321 1.84 -9.72 -4.44
C ASP A 321 0.82 -10.28 -3.45
N ASP A 322 0.76 -11.61 -3.38
CA ASP A 322 -0.15 -12.33 -2.50
C ASP A 322 0.02 -11.90 -1.02
N ASP A 323 1.25 -11.65 -0.57
CA ASP A 323 1.51 -11.21 0.81
C ASP A 323 0.92 -9.80 1.08
N GLN A 324 1.06 -8.87 0.13
CA GLN A 324 0.48 -7.52 0.21
C GLN A 324 -1.04 -7.56 0.13
N LEU A 325 -1.61 -8.41 -0.72
CA LEU A 325 -3.05 -8.59 -0.86
C LEU A 325 -3.64 -9.23 0.40
N ASP A 326 -3.02 -10.28 0.95
CA ASP A 326 -3.42 -10.92 2.20
C ASP A 326 -3.47 -9.89 3.34
N LEU A 327 -2.51 -8.97 3.39
CA LEU A 327 -2.53 -7.86 4.36
C LEU A 327 -3.69 -6.89 4.12
N ILE A 328 -3.96 -6.51 2.88
CA ILE A 328 -5.06 -5.61 2.51
C ILE A 328 -6.42 -6.25 2.78
N ASP A 329 -6.55 -7.55 2.57
CA ASP A 329 -7.78 -8.30 2.81
C ASP A 329 -7.92 -8.78 4.26
N HIS A 330 -6.84 -8.75 5.05
CA HIS A 330 -6.90 -9.03 6.47
C HIS A 330 -7.97 -8.16 7.15
N THR A 331 -8.81 -8.78 7.97
CA THR A 331 -9.92 -8.10 8.64
C THR A 331 -9.43 -6.87 9.42
N ILE A 332 -10.21 -5.78 9.37
CA ILE A 332 -9.93 -4.55 10.15
C ILE A 332 -10.42 -4.65 11.61
N ASN A 333 -10.70 -5.87 12.08
CA ASN A 333 -11.25 -6.16 13.41
C ASN A 333 -10.15 -6.46 14.44
N SER A 334 -8.88 -6.27 14.08
CA SER A 334 -7.75 -6.41 14.97
C SER A 334 -6.66 -5.39 14.63
N SER A 335 -5.83 -5.08 15.63
CA SER A 335 -4.61 -4.29 15.42
C SER A 335 -3.57 -5.12 14.66
N MET A 336 -2.68 -4.46 13.93
CA MET A 336 -1.68 -5.11 13.07
C MET A 336 -0.30 -4.52 13.29
N LEU A 337 0.72 -5.37 13.20
CA LEU A 337 2.12 -4.97 13.15
C LEU A 337 2.74 -5.56 11.88
N VAL A 338 2.98 -4.70 10.88
CA VAL A 338 3.55 -5.08 9.59
C VAL A 338 5.00 -4.64 9.51
N SER A 339 5.86 -5.55 9.07
CA SER A 339 7.26 -5.28 8.81
C SER A 339 7.67 -5.63 7.39
N GLY A 340 8.77 -5.07 6.92
CA GLY A 340 9.33 -5.44 5.62
C GLY A 340 10.50 -4.57 5.24
N CYS A 341 11.30 -5.01 4.27
CA CYS A 341 12.47 -4.25 3.82
C CYS A 341 12.11 -2.96 3.08
N ALA A 342 13.11 -2.11 2.79
CA ALA A 342 12.93 -0.87 2.04
C ALA A 342 12.38 -1.11 0.63
N GLY A 343 11.15 -0.68 0.32
CA GLY A 343 10.54 -0.92 -0.99
C GLY A 343 9.60 -2.13 -1.04
N SER A 344 9.23 -2.69 0.11
CA SER A 344 8.26 -3.79 0.21
C SER A 344 6.78 -3.39 0.11
N GLY A 345 6.46 -2.12 -0.11
CA GLY A 345 5.08 -1.65 -0.24
C GLY A 345 4.35 -1.29 1.07
N LYS A 346 5.04 -1.20 2.22
CA LYS A 346 4.42 -0.80 3.52
C LYS A 346 3.55 0.45 3.42
N SER A 347 4.12 1.55 2.94
CA SER A 347 3.40 2.81 2.74
C SER A 347 2.17 2.67 1.84
N VAL A 348 2.22 1.78 0.86
CA VAL A 348 1.08 1.46 -0.03
C VAL A 348 -0.03 0.79 0.75
N ILE A 349 0.31 -0.26 1.51
CA ILE A 349 -0.65 -0.96 2.38
C ILE A 349 -1.28 0.00 3.38
N ALA A 350 -0.50 0.89 3.99
CA ALA A 350 -1.01 1.91 4.92
C ALA A 350 -2.09 2.79 4.25
N MET A 351 -1.84 3.26 3.02
CA MET A 351 -2.80 4.08 2.27
C MET A 351 -4.04 3.28 1.82
N HIS A 352 -3.87 2.05 1.32
CA HIS A 352 -5.01 1.18 0.94
C HIS A 352 -5.90 0.87 2.14
N LYS A 353 -5.31 0.51 3.30
CA LYS A 353 -6.05 0.28 4.54
C LYS A 353 -6.78 1.53 5.01
N ALA A 354 -6.13 2.68 4.97
CA ALA A 354 -6.79 3.91 5.37
C ALA A 354 -8.00 4.22 4.48
N ALA A 355 -7.86 4.07 3.16
CA ALA A 355 -8.97 4.25 2.22
C ALA A 355 -10.10 3.23 2.45
N GLN A 356 -9.78 1.95 2.68
CA GLN A 356 -10.75 0.90 2.99
C GLN A 356 -11.55 1.23 4.25
N ILE A 357 -10.86 1.60 5.33
CA ILE A 357 -11.47 1.96 6.62
C ILE A 357 -12.38 3.18 6.47
N ALA A 358 -11.92 4.22 5.76
CA ALA A 358 -12.70 5.42 5.50
C ALA A 358 -13.95 5.13 4.64
N ASN A 359 -13.84 4.23 3.65
CA ASN A 359 -14.96 3.79 2.80
C ASN A 359 -16.02 3.00 3.58
N MET A 360 -15.60 2.28 4.63
CA MET A 360 -16.50 1.61 5.58
C MET A 360 -17.16 2.58 6.57
N GLY A 361 -16.88 3.88 6.47
CA GLY A 361 -17.49 4.93 7.30
C GLY A 361 -16.80 5.18 8.64
N TYR A 362 -15.65 4.56 8.89
CA TYR A 362 -14.88 4.79 10.12
C TYR A 362 -13.93 5.98 9.98
N SER A 363 -13.66 6.62 11.11
CA SER A 363 -12.63 7.66 11.19
C SER A 363 -11.24 7.03 11.26
N VAL A 364 -10.32 7.48 10.41
CA VAL A 364 -8.94 7.00 10.37
C VAL A 364 -7.96 8.16 10.30
N ILE A 365 -6.90 8.06 11.12
CA ILE A 365 -5.77 8.97 11.07
C ILE A 365 -4.53 8.17 10.64
N LEU A 366 -3.88 8.61 9.57
CA LEU A 366 -2.57 8.12 9.15
C LEU A 366 -1.49 9.10 9.61
N ILE A 367 -0.51 8.58 10.36
CA ILE A 367 0.60 9.34 10.93
C ILE A 367 1.90 8.89 10.27
N ALA A 368 2.64 9.86 9.74
CA ALA A 368 4.00 9.67 9.27
C ALA A 368 4.99 10.50 10.11
N LEU A 369 6.26 10.11 10.11
CA LEU A 369 7.28 10.85 10.86
C LEU A 369 7.69 12.16 10.18
N THR A 370 7.85 12.17 8.85
CA THR A 370 8.44 13.30 8.13
C THR A 370 7.39 14.13 7.39
N LYS A 371 7.54 15.47 7.43
CA LYS A 371 6.74 16.40 6.62
C LYS A 371 6.80 16.06 5.11
N SER A 372 7.93 15.51 4.64
CA SER A 372 8.12 15.14 3.22
C SER A 372 7.21 13.99 2.84
N LEU A 373 7.22 12.91 3.64
CA LEU A 373 6.37 11.74 3.42
C LEU A 373 4.88 12.11 3.54
N THR A 374 4.55 13.00 4.47
CA THR A 374 3.21 13.58 4.59
C THR A 374 2.77 14.35 3.36
N SER A 375 3.65 15.22 2.85
CA SER A 375 3.33 16.00 1.65
C SER A 375 3.23 15.11 0.41
N PHE A 376 3.93 13.97 0.38
CA PHE A 376 3.83 12.97 -0.67
C PHE A 376 2.52 12.16 -0.59
N MET A 377 2.20 11.59 0.59
CA MET A 377 1.01 10.75 0.78
C MET A 377 -0.31 11.54 0.83
N GLY A 378 -0.25 12.81 1.20
CA GLY A 378 -1.43 13.69 1.30
C GLY A 378 -1.92 14.25 -0.03
N VAL A 379 -1.20 14.03 -1.14
CA VAL A 379 -1.65 14.45 -2.48
C VAL A 379 -2.88 13.64 -2.87
N GLY A 380 -4.01 14.33 -3.10
CA GLY A 380 -5.24 13.73 -3.64
C GLY A 380 -6.25 13.21 -2.61
N TYR A 381 -5.96 13.29 -1.30
CA TYR A 381 -6.87 12.78 -0.26
C TYR A 381 -6.93 13.65 1.01
N THR A 382 -8.02 14.41 1.15
CA THR A 382 -8.47 14.96 2.43
C THR A 382 -9.99 14.85 2.53
N SER A 383 -10.49 13.88 3.29
CA SER A 383 -11.92 13.80 3.66
C SER A 383 -12.05 13.93 5.17
N GLN A 384 -13.24 14.25 5.68
CA GLN A 384 -13.44 14.39 7.12
C GLN A 384 -13.18 13.08 7.90
N SER A 385 -13.40 11.92 7.25
CA SER A 385 -13.15 10.58 7.81
C SER A 385 -11.72 10.08 7.62
N TYR A 386 -10.93 10.68 6.74
CA TYR A 386 -9.53 10.31 6.50
C TYR A 386 -8.61 11.52 6.67
N GLN A 387 -7.87 11.50 7.78
CA GLN A 387 -6.96 12.57 8.15
C GLN A 387 -5.51 12.09 8.09
N PHE A 388 -4.64 12.96 7.61
CA PHE A 388 -3.22 12.66 7.50
C PHE A 388 -2.42 13.69 8.31
N TYR A 389 -1.50 13.21 9.15
CA TYR A 389 -0.63 14.07 9.94
C TYR A 389 0.83 13.64 9.89
N TYR A 390 1.74 14.61 9.95
CA TYR A 390 3.07 14.32 10.49
C TYR A 390 3.00 14.35 12.01
N HIS A 391 3.81 13.53 12.69
CA HIS A 391 3.74 13.34 14.15
C HIS A 391 3.66 14.63 14.97
N TYR A 392 4.55 15.60 14.71
CA TYR A 392 4.54 16.87 15.45
C TYR A 392 3.26 17.70 15.22
N GLN A 393 2.65 17.63 14.04
CA GLN A 393 1.36 18.29 13.78
C GLN A 393 0.22 17.63 14.56
N TRP A 394 0.20 16.29 14.57
CA TRP A 394 -0.77 15.53 15.35
C TRP A 394 -0.70 15.88 16.84
N LYS A 395 0.53 15.95 17.38
CA LYS A 395 0.82 16.44 18.74
C LYS A 395 0.32 17.85 18.98
N LYS A 396 0.66 18.81 18.10
CA LYS A 396 0.27 20.22 18.23
C LYS A 396 -1.26 20.40 18.19
N LYS A 397 -1.98 19.53 17.50
CA LYS A 397 -3.45 19.50 17.46
C LYS A 397 -4.10 18.82 18.67
N GLY A 398 -3.32 18.47 19.69
CA GLY A 398 -3.82 17.85 20.91
C GLY A 398 -4.08 16.35 20.77
N MET A 399 -3.36 15.65 19.88
CA MET A 399 -3.43 14.20 19.70
C MET A 399 -4.86 13.70 19.44
N PRO A 400 -5.53 14.19 18.36
CA PRO A 400 -6.89 13.79 18.07
C PRO A 400 -7.01 12.27 17.91
N ALA A 401 -8.06 11.70 18.51
CA ALA A 401 -8.39 10.28 18.45
C ALA A 401 -9.29 9.95 17.26
N ALA A 402 -9.16 8.72 16.74
CA ALA A 402 -9.96 8.18 15.65
C ALA A 402 -10.30 6.71 15.90
N ASP A 403 -11.23 6.14 15.14
CA ASP A 403 -11.53 4.71 15.23
C ASP A 403 -10.28 3.88 14.93
N TYR A 404 -9.50 4.32 13.94
CA TYR A 404 -8.25 3.68 13.53
C TYR A 404 -7.08 4.68 13.52
N ILE A 405 -5.94 4.25 14.09
CA ILE A 405 -4.66 4.95 13.98
C ILE A 405 -3.70 4.10 13.17
N ILE A 406 -3.24 4.63 12.03
CA ILE A 406 -2.23 3.99 11.19
C ILE A 406 -0.94 4.77 11.35
N VAL A 407 0.17 4.10 11.64
CA VAL A 407 1.48 4.73 11.79
C VAL A 407 2.48 4.06 10.87
N ASP A 408 3.03 4.84 9.93
CA ASP A 408 4.13 4.40 9.08
C ASP A 408 5.48 4.78 9.72
N GLU A 409 6.51 4.00 9.43
CA GLU A 409 7.85 4.11 10.04
C GLU A 409 7.83 4.05 11.58
N ILE A 410 7.02 3.15 12.16
CA ILE A 410 6.79 3.03 13.61
C ILE A 410 8.09 2.87 14.43
N GLN A 411 9.13 2.27 13.85
CA GLN A 411 10.41 2.03 14.50
C GLN A 411 11.18 3.31 14.85
N ASP A 412 10.84 4.46 14.26
CA ASP A 412 11.48 5.74 14.58
C ASP A 412 10.88 6.47 15.78
N PHE A 413 9.83 5.89 16.40
CA PHE A 413 9.14 6.47 17.54
C PHE A 413 9.63 5.87 18.86
N GLU A 414 9.50 6.66 19.92
CA GLU A 414 9.81 6.27 21.29
C GLU A 414 8.64 5.53 21.93
N LEU A 415 8.90 4.85 23.05
CA LEU A 415 7.90 4.07 23.78
C LEU A 415 6.69 4.92 24.17
N GLU A 416 6.93 6.14 24.67
CA GLU A 416 5.89 7.09 25.05
C GLU A 416 5.02 7.47 23.85
N GLU A 417 5.64 7.79 22.70
CA GLU A 417 4.95 8.14 21.46
C GLU A 417 4.08 6.98 20.94
N ILE A 418 4.59 5.75 21.03
CA ILE A 418 3.85 4.55 20.61
C ILE A 418 2.62 4.32 21.50
N ASN A 419 2.75 4.48 22.82
CA ASN A 419 1.63 4.36 23.74
C ASN A 419 0.54 5.43 23.49
N GLU A 420 0.94 6.62 23.05
CA GLU A 420 -0.02 7.67 22.67
C GLU A 420 -0.80 7.31 21.40
N PHE A 421 -0.16 6.71 20.40
CA PHE A 421 -0.85 6.20 19.22
C PHE A 421 -1.87 5.11 19.58
N ILE A 422 -1.48 4.19 20.46
CA ILE A 422 -2.38 3.14 20.97
C ILE A 422 -3.58 3.78 21.70
N SER A 423 -3.32 4.76 22.57
CA SER A 423 -4.36 5.43 23.36
C SER A 423 -5.33 6.27 22.51
N ALA A 424 -4.87 6.76 21.36
CA ALA A 424 -5.68 7.55 20.43
C ALA A 424 -6.54 6.69 19.47
N ALA A 425 -6.31 5.39 19.41
CA ALA A 425 -7.13 4.46 18.63
C ALA A 425 -8.33 3.99 19.46
N LYS A 426 -9.56 4.31 19.00
CA LYS A 426 -10.79 3.90 19.68
C LYS A 426 -11.14 2.42 19.41
N LYS A 427 -10.68 1.86 18.28
CA LYS A 427 -10.89 0.45 17.92
C LYS A 427 -9.56 -0.29 17.77
N HIS A 428 -8.82 -0.01 16.69
CA HIS A 428 -7.61 -0.73 16.34
C HIS A 428 -6.53 0.19 15.78
N TYR A 429 -5.29 -0.27 15.81
CA TYR A 429 -4.14 0.45 15.27
C TYR A 429 -3.33 -0.43 14.34
N LEU A 430 -2.74 0.18 13.31
CA LEU A 430 -1.90 -0.51 12.34
C LEU A 430 -0.53 0.15 12.35
N PHE A 431 0.49 -0.62 12.73
CA PHE A 431 1.87 -0.17 12.78
C PHE A 431 2.66 -0.79 11.64
N LEU A 432 3.34 0.04 10.86
CA LEU A 432 4.16 -0.40 9.74
C LEU A 432 5.59 0.10 9.93
N GLY A 433 6.59 -0.76 9.75
CA GLY A 433 7.98 -0.32 9.90
C GLY A 433 9.06 -1.25 9.40
N ASP A 434 10.31 -0.79 9.54
CA ASP A 434 11.51 -1.52 9.14
C ASP A 434 12.66 -1.22 10.11
N SER A 435 13.00 -2.18 10.98
CA SER A 435 14.10 -2.05 11.96
C SER A 435 15.43 -1.64 11.32
N ALA A 436 15.71 -2.05 10.09
CA ALA A 436 16.96 -1.73 9.37
C ALA A 436 17.06 -0.24 8.99
N GLN A 437 15.94 0.48 8.95
CA GLN A 437 15.88 1.90 8.60
C GLN A 437 15.71 2.83 9.80
N SER A 438 15.89 2.34 11.03
CA SER A 438 15.89 3.22 12.21
C SER A 438 17.13 4.12 12.24
N ILE A 439 16.95 5.43 12.00
CA ILE A 439 18.03 6.42 11.87
C ILE A 439 17.88 7.63 12.80
N TYR A 440 16.82 7.69 13.61
CA TYR A 440 16.53 8.84 14.47
C TYR A 440 17.25 8.81 15.83
N THR A 441 17.96 7.72 16.15
CA THR A 441 18.84 7.64 17.33
C THR A 441 19.88 8.76 17.35
N ARG A 442 20.37 9.18 16.17
CA ARG A 442 21.33 10.28 16.02
C ARG A 442 20.80 11.64 16.51
N PHE A 443 19.48 11.79 16.56
CA PHE A 443 18.82 12.99 17.09
C PHE A 443 18.43 12.83 18.57
N GLY A 444 18.96 11.82 19.26
CA GLY A 444 18.72 11.56 20.67
C GLY A 444 17.47 10.71 20.97
N LYS A 445 16.76 10.20 19.95
CA LYS A 445 15.57 9.38 20.16
C LYS A 445 15.89 7.96 20.62
N LYS A 446 15.13 7.45 21.60
CA LYS A 446 15.14 6.03 22.00
C LYS A 446 14.15 5.23 21.14
N THR A 447 14.55 4.96 19.90
CA THR A 447 13.77 4.18 18.94
C THR A 447 13.60 2.71 19.36
N LEU A 448 12.46 2.10 19.04
CA LEU A 448 12.20 0.67 19.28
C LEU A 448 12.37 -0.18 18.01
N SER A 449 12.90 -1.39 18.16
CA SER A 449 12.86 -2.39 17.08
C SER A 449 11.44 -2.92 16.90
N ILE A 450 11.13 -3.48 15.73
CA ILE A 450 9.84 -4.14 15.49
C ILE A 450 9.60 -5.28 16.50
N GLU A 451 10.64 -6.03 16.88
CA GLU A 451 10.55 -7.06 17.91
C GLU A 451 10.15 -6.50 19.28
N ALA A 452 10.69 -5.34 19.67
CA ALA A 452 10.31 -4.68 20.91
C ALA A 452 8.86 -4.18 20.88
N ILE A 453 8.42 -3.66 19.73
CA ILE A 453 7.03 -3.22 19.51
C ILE A 453 6.08 -4.42 19.54
N SER A 454 6.46 -5.55 18.96
CA SER A 454 5.71 -6.82 19.01
C SER A 454 5.52 -7.27 20.46
N LYS A 455 6.60 -7.25 21.27
CA LYS A 455 6.52 -7.58 22.71
C LYS A 455 5.66 -6.60 23.50
N LEU A 456 5.75 -5.30 23.20
CA LEU A 456 4.98 -4.25 23.86
C LEU A 456 3.48 -4.41 23.60
N THR A 457 3.11 -4.66 22.34
CA THR A 457 1.72 -4.69 21.89
C THR A 457 1.08 -6.06 22.01
N GLY A 458 1.88 -7.12 22.16
CA GLY A 458 1.43 -8.51 22.06
C GLY A 458 1.06 -8.94 20.64
N LEU A 459 1.27 -8.07 19.63
CA LEU A 459 0.94 -8.35 18.25
C LEU A 459 2.02 -9.21 17.59
N LYS A 460 1.57 -10.17 16.79
CA LYS A 460 2.46 -10.94 15.92
C LYS A 460 2.90 -10.08 14.75
N GLU A 461 4.20 -10.12 14.45
CA GLU A 461 4.79 -9.46 13.31
C GLU A 461 4.37 -10.16 12.00
N MET A 462 3.74 -9.41 11.09
CA MET A 462 3.38 -9.83 9.75
C MET A 462 4.41 -9.29 8.76
N LYS A 463 5.12 -10.19 8.07
CA LYS A 463 6.31 -9.84 7.28
C LYS A 463 6.00 -9.74 5.80
N LEU A 464 6.43 -8.64 5.19
CA LEU A 464 6.51 -8.46 3.74
C LEU A 464 7.91 -8.85 3.28
N TYR A 465 7.98 -9.86 2.42
CA TYR A 465 9.26 -10.44 2.01
C TYR A 465 9.84 -9.78 0.76
N ASN A 466 9.00 -9.39 -0.21
CA ASN A 466 9.46 -8.94 -1.51
C ASN A 466 9.78 -7.43 -1.55
N ASN A 467 10.71 -7.06 -2.42
CA ASN A 467 11.18 -5.70 -2.69
C ASN A 467 10.93 -5.37 -4.15
N TYR A 468 10.11 -4.35 -4.38
CA TYR A 468 9.69 -3.92 -5.71
C TYR A 468 10.45 -2.71 -6.23
N ARG A 469 11.20 -2.04 -5.35
CA ARG A 469 11.83 -0.76 -5.64
C ARG A 469 13.25 -0.92 -6.14
N LEU A 470 14.09 -1.61 -5.37
CA LEU A 470 15.53 -1.50 -5.48
C LEU A 470 16.09 -2.46 -6.54
N PRO A 471 16.86 -1.99 -7.55
CA PRO A 471 17.52 -2.88 -8.50
C PRO A 471 18.43 -3.88 -7.81
N LYS A 472 18.46 -5.13 -8.30
CA LYS A 472 19.25 -6.23 -7.72
C LYS A 472 20.72 -5.88 -7.47
N ASN A 473 21.37 -5.21 -8.42
CA ASN A 473 22.79 -4.83 -8.30
C ASN A 473 23.02 -3.78 -7.21
N VAL A 474 22.11 -2.81 -7.08
CA VAL A 474 22.17 -1.80 -6.02
C VAL A 474 21.92 -2.46 -4.66
N ALA A 475 20.90 -3.31 -4.57
CA ALA A 475 20.56 -4.07 -3.37
C ALA A 475 21.72 -4.92 -2.86
N GLN A 476 22.41 -5.61 -3.75
CA GLN A 476 23.57 -6.43 -3.40
C GLN A 476 24.67 -5.59 -2.74
N ILE A 477 24.92 -4.37 -3.24
CA ILE A 477 25.91 -3.46 -2.65
C ILE A 477 25.42 -2.93 -1.31
N THR A 478 24.20 -2.41 -1.25
CA THR A 478 23.67 -1.77 -0.05
C THR A 478 23.55 -2.75 1.12
N GLN A 479 23.15 -4.00 0.85
CA GLN A 479 23.02 -5.02 1.91
C GLN A 479 24.38 -5.52 2.41
N LYS A 480 25.33 -5.78 1.50
CA LYS A 480 26.61 -6.42 1.84
C LYS A 480 27.63 -5.45 2.43
N TYR A 481 27.69 -4.21 1.93
CA TYR A 481 28.77 -3.28 2.25
C TYR A 481 28.32 -2.10 3.11
N VAL A 482 27.05 -1.70 3.02
CA VAL A 482 26.56 -0.47 3.66
C VAL A 482 25.72 -0.76 4.89
N GLY A 483 24.72 -1.64 4.78
CA GLY A 483 23.71 -1.91 5.79
C GLY A 483 24.29 -2.37 7.14
N VAL A 484 23.60 -1.96 8.21
CA VAL A 484 23.92 -2.32 9.61
C VAL A 484 22.73 -3.08 10.17
N ASN A 485 22.94 -4.30 10.67
CA ASN A 485 21.89 -5.20 11.15
C ASN A 485 20.78 -5.46 10.11
N VAL A 486 21.19 -5.53 8.84
CA VAL A 486 20.31 -5.86 7.72
C VAL A 486 20.35 -7.34 7.43
N MET A 487 19.25 -7.90 6.91
CA MET A 487 19.23 -9.30 6.47
C MET A 487 20.22 -9.52 5.32
N PRO A 488 20.86 -10.69 5.22
CA PRO A 488 21.70 -11.03 4.09
C PRO A 488 20.94 -10.90 2.77
N TYR A 489 21.64 -10.44 1.72
CA TYR A 489 21.07 -10.33 0.39
C TYR A 489 20.58 -11.70 -0.11
N GLN A 490 19.31 -11.75 -0.53
CA GLN A 490 18.71 -12.90 -1.21
C GLN A 490 18.12 -12.41 -2.52
N GLU A 491 18.59 -12.93 -3.65
CA GLU A 491 18.18 -12.43 -4.97
C GLU A 491 16.66 -12.54 -5.18
N LYS A 492 16.06 -13.64 -4.71
CA LYS A 492 14.61 -13.91 -4.80
C LYS A 492 13.72 -12.88 -4.10
N VAL A 493 14.28 -12.03 -3.24
CA VAL A 493 13.53 -10.96 -2.56
C VAL A 493 13.32 -9.76 -3.50
N TYR A 494 14.22 -9.52 -4.45
CA TYR A 494 14.20 -8.30 -5.26
C TYR A 494 13.58 -8.56 -6.63
N MET A 495 12.40 -7.98 -6.85
CA MET A 495 11.60 -8.15 -8.05
C MET A 495 11.99 -7.18 -9.18
N ASN A 496 12.73 -6.12 -8.85
CA ASN A 496 13.29 -5.22 -9.84
C ASN A 496 14.50 -5.88 -10.55
N ASN A 497 14.23 -6.43 -11.73
CA ASN A 497 15.19 -7.16 -12.57
C ASN A 497 16.02 -6.26 -13.50
N GLU A 498 16.02 -4.94 -13.29
CA GLU A 498 16.85 -4.05 -14.10
C GLU A 498 18.33 -4.40 -13.97
N PRO A 499 19.05 -4.62 -15.09
CA PRO A 499 20.42 -5.09 -15.07
C PRO A 499 21.43 -3.97 -14.78
N ASP A 500 20.98 -2.74 -14.51
CA ASP A 500 21.88 -1.61 -14.38
C ASP A 500 22.72 -1.67 -13.09
N PHE A 501 23.98 -1.27 -13.21
CA PHE A 501 24.91 -1.20 -12.08
C PHE A 501 24.97 0.24 -11.56
N PRO A 502 25.12 0.46 -10.24
CA PRO A 502 25.33 1.80 -9.72
C PRO A 502 26.62 2.41 -10.28
N HIS A 503 26.66 3.74 -10.38
CA HIS A 503 27.79 4.48 -10.92
C HIS A 503 28.53 5.16 -9.77
N PHE A 504 29.80 4.82 -9.58
CA PHE A 504 30.69 5.50 -8.64
C PHE A 504 31.72 6.29 -9.43
N ILE A 505 31.53 7.61 -9.51
CA ILE A 505 32.27 8.47 -10.44
C ILE A 505 33.12 9.47 -9.65
N HIS A 506 34.40 9.50 -9.99
CA HIS A 506 35.36 10.48 -9.47
C HIS A 506 35.35 11.75 -10.33
N TYR A 507 35.34 12.91 -9.68
CA TYR A 507 35.56 14.21 -10.32
C TYR A 507 36.72 14.94 -9.67
N SER A 508 37.47 15.74 -10.43
CA SER A 508 38.64 16.45 -9.91
C SER A 508 38.26 17.70 -9.11
N SER A 509 37.02 18.18 -9.22
CA SER A 509 36.52 19.33 -8.46
C SER A 509 35.02 19.27 -8.21
N ASP A 510 34.56 20.06 -7.23
CA ASP A 510 33.13 20.25 -6.95
C ASP A 510 32.40 20.93 -8.13
N GLU A 511 33.09 21.76 -8.91
CA GLU A 511 32.51 22.42 -10.09
C GLU A 511 32.24 21.41 -11.20
N GLU A 512 33.19 20.52 -11.51
CA GLU A 512 32.99 19.42 -12.46
C GLU A 512 31.86 18.49 -12.03
N GLN A 513 31.78 18.21 -10.72
CA GLN A 513 30.71 17.41 -10.17
C GLN A 513 29.35 18.10 -10.34
N THR A 514 29.28 19.42 -10.14
CA THR A 514 28.07 20.23 -10.35
C THR A 514 27.64 20.22 -11.82
N GLU A 515 28.59 20.37 -12.75
CA GLU A 515 28.33 20.28 -14.20
C GLU A 515 27.79 18.88 -14.58
N ALA A 516 28.37 17.83 -14.02
CA ALA A 516 27.91 16.46 -14.24
C ALA A 516 26.49 16.23 -13.71
N ILE A 517 26.14 16.78 -12.54
CA ILE A 517 24.77 16.73 -12.02
C ILE A 517 23.81 17.42 -13.00
N GLY A 518 24.19 18.57 -13.56
CA GLY A 518 23.39 19.24 -14.60
C GLY A 518 23.16 18.37 -15.85
N LYS A 519 24.20 17.68 -16.32
CA LYS A 519 24.08 16.72 -17.45
C LYS A 519 23.16 15.55 -17.12
N LEU A 520 23.25 15.00 -15.91
CA LEU A 520 22.36 13.91 -15.45
C LEU A 520 20.91 14.37 -15.36
N ILE A 521 20.67 15.60 -14.87
CA ILE A 521 19.32 16.17 -14.81
C ILE A 521 18.70 16.30 -16.20
N GLU A 522 19.46 16.78 -17.19
CA GLU A 522 18.96 16.88 -18.57
C GLU A 522 18.82 15.49 -19.22
N GLN A 523 19.74 14.56 -18.97
CA GLN A 523 19.67 13.18 -19.47
C GLN A 523 18.38 12.48 -19.01
N TYR A 524 17.98 12.69 -17.76
CA TYR A 524 16.80 12.06 -17.15
C TYR A 524 15.62 13.02 -17.03
N LYS A 525 15.51 13.99 -17.94
CA LYS A 525 14.40 14.96 -17.96
C LYS A 525 13.04 14.27 -18.00
N GLY A 526 12.13 14.73 -17.16
CA GLY A 526 10.80 14.15 -17.00
C GLY A 526 10.75 12.93 -16.07
N LYS A 527 11.89 12.48 -15.53
CA LYS A 527 11.95 11.49 -14.45
C LYS A 527 12.07 12.17 -13.09
N SER A 528 11.72 11.44 -12.04
CA SER A 528 11.89 11.90 -10.66
C SER A 528 13.36 11.77 -10.22
N ILE A 529 14.00 12.89 -9.90
CA ILE A 529 15.42 12.94 -9.52
C ILE A 529 15.57 13.41 -8.08
N GLY A 530 16.25 12.61 -7.25
CA GLY A 530 16.61 12.94 -5.88
C GLY A 530 18.11 13.20 -5.75
N ILE A 531 18.48 14.41 -5.36
CA ILE A 531 19.88 14.78 -5.06
C ILE A 531 20.05 14.77 -3.55
N LEU A 532 20.70 13.74 -3.04
CA LEU A 532 20.70 13.40 -1.62
C LEU A 532 22.05 13.70 -1.00
N LEU A 533 22.06 14.53 0.06
CA LEU A 533 23.28 14.95 0.75
C LEU A 533 23.25 14.62 2.24
N TYR A 534 24.43 14.53 2.84
CA TYR A 534 24.54 14.16 4.25
C TYR A 534 24.05 15.26 5.22
N SER A 535 24.23 16.55 4.87
CA SER A 535 23.95 17.67 5.78
C SER A 535 23.20 18.81 5.10
N ASN A 536 22.51 19.61 5.91
CA ASN A 536 21.79 20.81 5.46
C ASN A 536 22.71 21.85 4.80
N ASN A 537 23.93 22.01 5.29
CA ASN A 537 24.90 22.94 4.72
C ASN A 537 25.25 22.54 3.29
N LEU A 538 25.47 21.24 3.04
CA LEU A 538 25.75 20.72 1.71
C LEU A 538 24.53 20.87 0.78
N VAL A 539 23.31 20.67 1.29
CA VAL A 539 22.08 20.94 0.52
C VAL A 539 22.03 22.38 0.04
N LEU A 540 22.29 23.35 0.93
CA LEU A 540 22.29 24.77 0.56
C LEU A 540 23.39 25.09 -0.46
N GLU A 541 24.57 24.51 -0.29
CA GLU A 541 25.72 24.71 -1.17
C GLU A 541 25.43 24.21 -2.59
N ILE A 542 25.04 22.94 -2.74
CA ILE A 542 24.71 22.36 -4.05
C ILE A 542 23.49 23.04 -4.68
N SER A 543 22.48 23.40 -3.89
CA SER A 543 21.31 24.11 -4.41
C SER A 543 21.69 25.47 -5.01
N LYS A 544 22.57 26.23 -4.34
CA LYS A 544 23.10 27.51 -4.87
C LYS A 544 23.94 27.29 -6.13
N ALA A 545 24.80 26.27 -6.14
CA ALA A 545 25.65 25.97 -7.28
C ALA A 545 24.82 25.62 -8.52
N LEU A 546 23.85 24.71 -8.40
CA LEU A 546 22.96 24.32 -9.50
C LEU A 546 22.07 25.48 -9.97
N THR A 547 21.54 26.29 -9.04
CA THR A 547 20.74 27.48 -9.40
C THR A 547 21.56 28.49 -10.19
N LYS A 548 22.84 28.69 -9.84
CA LYS A 548 23.77 29.56 -10.60
C LYS A 548 24.02 29.05 -12.03
N HIS A 549 23.96 27.74 -12.23
CA HIS A 549 24.01 27.08 -13.55
C HIS A 549 22.66 27.08 -14.29
N GLY A 550 21.65 27.80 -13.80
CA GLY A 550 20.35 27.95 -14.45
C GLY A 550 19.41 26.75 -14.29
N ILE A 551 19.68 25.86 -13.33
CA ILE A 551 18.86 24.68 -13.07
C ILE A 551 17.76 25.02 -12.06
N ASN A 552 16.50 24.88 -12.48
CA ASN A 552 15.37 24.98 -11.58
C ASN A 552 15.25 23.71 -10.73
N LEU A 553 15.16 23.87 -9.41
CA LEU A 553 15.13 22.76 -8.45
C LEU A 553 14.29 23.11 -7.22
N GLU A 554 13.94 22.09 -6.45
CA GLU A 554 13.32 22.22 -5.14
C GLU A 554 14.29 21.68 -4.09
N PHE A 555 14.43 22.37 -2.97
CA PHE A 555 15.28 21.89 -1.89
C PHE A 555 14.64 22.07 -0.53
N LYS A 556 15.03 21.19 0.41
CA LYS A 556 14.59 21.25 1.80
C LYS A 556 15.77 21.27 2.74
N CYS A 557 15.90 22.38 3.45
CA CYS A 557 16.84 22.56 4.55
C CYS A 557 16.06 22.76 5.86
N LYS A 558 16.68 22.48 7.02
CA LYS A 558 16.20 23.00 8.31
C LYS A 558 17.16 24.11 8.74
N THR A 559 16.78 25.37 8.59
CA THR A 559 17.47 26.53 9.17
C THR A 559 16.65 27.12 10.32
N ALA A 560 17.32 27.83 11.23
CA ALA A 560 16.65 28.51 12.36
C ALA A 560 15.63 29.60 11.94
N ALA A 561 15.61 29.98 10.66
CA ALA A 561 14.69 30.96 10.09
C ALA A 561 13.43 30.34 9.44
N ASP A 562 13.32 29.01 9.39
CA ASP A 562 12.28 28.28 8.64
C ASP A 562 10.88 28.34 9.26
N ASP A 563 10.72 28.98 10.42
CA ASP A 563 9.40 29.15 11.05
C ASP A 563 8.53 30.23 10.36
N ARG A 564 9.05 31.00 9.37
CA ARG A 564 8.29 32.14 8.80
C ARG A 564 8.24 32.30 7.27
N HIS A 565 9.06 31.64 6.45
CA HIS A 565 9.20 32.02 5.01
C HIS A 565 9.07 30.91 3.94
N GLY A 566 8.41 29.79 4.20
CA GLY A 566 7.91 28.92 3.11
C GLY A 566 8.95 28.19 2.22
N GLN A 567 10.26 28.31 2.47
CA GLN A 567 11.28 27.50 1.81
C GLN A 567 11.32 26.09 2.43
N GLY A 568 10.52 25.16 1.89
CA GLY A 568 10.49 23.78 2.39
C GLY A 568 9.30 22.93 1.97
N ILE A 569 8.40 23.46 1.12
CA ILE A 569 7.33 22.69 0.49
C ILE A 569 7.93 22.02 -0.76
N LEU A 570 7.95 20.69 -0.75
CA LEU A 570 8.35 19.89 -1.90
C LEU A 570 7.10 19.55 -2.69
N HIS A 571 7.05 19.91 -3.98
CA HIS A 571 5.92 19.57 -4.84
C HIS A 571 6.22 18.27 -5.57
N PHE A 572 5.60 17.18 -5.11
CA PHE A 572 5.80 15.85 -5.68
C PHE A 572 5.02 15.61 -6.98
N THR A 573 4.25 16.60 -7.44
CA THR A 573 3.48 16.58 -8.70
C THR A 573 4.29 17.10 -9.90
N ASN A 574 5.51 17.59 -9.69
CA ASN A 574 6.40 18.01 -10.76
C ASN A 574 7.65 17.13 -10.83
N THR A 575 8.36 17.22 -11.94
CA THR A 575 9.61 16.49 -12.19
C THR A 575 10.85 17.34 -11.89
N LEU A 576 10.71 18.42 -11.11
CA LEU A 576 11.88 19.21 -10.72
C LEU A 576 12.77 18.39 -9.78
N PRO A 577 14.12 18.47 -9.95
CA PRO A 577 15.06 17.82 -9.06
C PRO A 577 14.83 18.22 -7.61
N LYS A 578 14.81 17.24 -6.71
CA LYS A 578 14.60 17.44 -5.27
C LYS A 578 15.92 17.26 -4.51
N VAL A 579 16.44 18.36 -3.96
CA VAL A 579 17.70 18.39 -3.20
C VAL A 579 17.39 18.28 -1.70
N LEU A 580 17.80 17.17 -1.09
CA LEU A 580 17.38 16.78 0.25
C LEU A 580 18.54 16.25 1.07
N THR A 581 18.41 16.30 2.40
CA THR A 581 19.27 15.47 3.25
C THR A 581 18.86 14.00 3.20
N TYR A 582 19.80 13.07 3.48
CA TYR A 582 19.51 11.62 3.60
C TYR A 582 18.29 11.37 4.50
N HIS A 583 18.22 12.05 5.64
CA HIS A 583 17.10 11.96 6.58
C HIS A 583 15.78 12.48 5.99
N SER A 584 15.82 13.60 5.25
CA SER A 584 14.61 14.20 4.67
C SER A 584 14.05 13.41 3.49
N ALA A 585 14.87 12.55 2.88
CA ALA A 585 14.48 11.64 1.81
C ALA A 585 13.87 10.33 2.33
N LYS A 586 13.93 10.03 3.63
CA LYS A 586 13.33 8.82 4.20
C LYS A 586 11.82 8.78 3.90
N GLY A 587 11.36 7.62 3.43
CA GLY A 587 9.99 7.40 2.96
C GLY A 587 9.73 7.79 1.50
N LEU A 588 10.62 8.57 0.86
CA LEU A 588 10.50 8.92 -0.56
C LEU A 588 11.08 7.83 -1.46
N GLN A 589 10.93 8.02 -2.77
CA GLN A 589 11.56 7.23 -3.83
C GLN A 589 11.78 8.10 -5.07
N PHE A 590 12.80 7.77 -5.85
CA PHE A 590 13.18 8.49 -7.07
C PHE A 590 13.61 7.50 -8.15
N ASP A 591 13.29 7.81 -9.40
CA ASP A 591 13.78 7.09 -10.57
C ASP A 591 15.31 7.11 -10.59
N VAL A 592 15.88 8.29 -10.32
CA VAL A 592 17.32 8.53 -10.26
C VAL A 592 17.71 9.14 -8.92
N VAL A 593 18.66 8.51 -8.23
CA VAL A 593 19.29 9.08 -7.04
C VAL A 593 20.72 9.47 -7.35
N ILE A 594 21.07 10.70 -6.97
CA ILE A 594 22.42 11.24 -7.09
C ILE A 594 22.89 11.60 -5.68
N ILE A 595 24.01 11.01 -5.25
CA ILE A 595 24.68 11.29 -3.99
C ILE A 595 25.97 12.04 -4.32
N PRO A 596 25.95 13.38 -4.39
CA PRO A 596 27.14 14.19 -4.59
C PRO A 596 27.96 14.32 -3.30
N LYS A 597 29.19 14.78 -3.45
CA LYS A 597 30.13 15.09 -2.34
C LYS A 597 30.23 13.95 -1.33
N PHE A 598 30.32 12.70 -1.81
CA PHE A 598 30.45 11.56 -0.93
C PHE A 598 31.86 11.50 -0.31
N GLU A 599 31.94 11.72 0.99
CA GLU A 599 33.21 11.71 1.76
C GLU A 599 33.38 10.48 2.66
N GLY A 600 32.38 9.58 2.70
CA GLY A 600 32.42 8.35 3.49
C GLY A 600 31.33 8.24 4.56
N ALA A 601 31.21 7.05 5.13
CA ALA A 601 30.31 6.71 6.22
C ALA A 601 30.97 5.70 7.17
N VAL A 602 31.71 6.21 8.15
CA VAL A 602 32.56 5.38 9.02
C VAL A 602 31.78 4.87 10.24
N THR A 603 30.92 5.71 10.82
CA THR A 603 30.10 5.31 11.98
C THR A 603 28.89 4.50 11.56
N GLU A 604 28.34 3.68 12.48
CA GLU A 604 27.11 2.94 12.20
C GLU A 604 25.95 3.85 11.80
N GLU A 605 25.81 5.02 12.42
CA GLU A 605 24.76 5.99 12.09
C GLU A 605 24.93 6.59 10.69
N GLN A 606 26.17 6.90 10.30
CA GLN A 606 26.48 7.35 8.94
C GLN A 606 26.14 6.26 7.92
N ARG A 607 26.50 5.01 8.23
CA ARG A 607 26.21 3.86 7.36
C ARG A 607 24.72 3.62 7.22
N LYS A 608 23.94 3.66 8.30
CA LYS A 608 22.46 3.56 8.23
C LYS A 608 21.85 4.70 7.42
N SER A 609 22.35 5.93 7.58
CA SER A 609 21.88 7.09 6.80
C SER A 609 22.21 6.94 5.31
N LEU A 610 23.41 6.46 4.98
CA LEU A 610 23.82 6.16 3.60
C LEU A 610 22.98 5.03 3.01
N TYR A 611 22.72 3.96 3.77
CA TYR A 611 21.82 2.87 3.38
C TYR A 611 20.43 3.40 3.01
N VAL A 612 19.85 4.28 3.85
CA VAL A 612 18.56 4.91 3.56
C VAL A 612 18.61 5.73 2.28
N ALA A 613 19.67 6.51 2.03
CA ALA A 613 19.83 7.31 0.83
C ALA A 613 19.93 6.45 -0.44
N MET A 614 20.81 5.43 -0.45
CA MET A 614 21.01 4.56 -1.61
C MET A 614 19.76 3.72 -1.93
N THR A 615 18.99 3.33 -0.92
CA THR A 615 17.74 2.56 -1.08
C THR A 615 16.53 3.39 -1.55
N ARG A 616 16.74 4.68 -1.89
CA ARG A 616 15.72 5.52 -2.52
C ARG A 616 15.63 5.37 -4.05
N THR A 617 16.62 4.73 -4.67
CA THR A 617 16.69 4.49 -6.13
C THR A 617 15.68 3.46 -6.59
N MET A 618 15.01 3.76 -7.71
CA MET A 618 14.24 2.79 -8.51
C MET A 618 15.00 2.27 -9.72
N HIS A 619 15.69 3.14 -10.46
CA HIS A 619 16.36 2.74 -11.70
C HIS A 619 17.87 2.98 -11.65
N HIS A 620 18.29 4.22 -11.40
CA HIS A 620 19.70 4.60 -11.47
C HIS A 620 20.21 5.18 -10.14
N LEU A 621 21.41 4.77 -9.74
CA LEU A 621 22.12 5.30 -8.57
C LEU A 621 23.49 5.83 -9.01
N TYR A 622 23.74 7.11 -8.70
CA TYR A 622 25.01 7.79 -8.90
C TYR A 622 25.60 8.21 -7.55
N VAL A 623 26.83 7.81 -7.27
CA VAL A 623 27.62 8.28 -6.12
C VAL A 623 28.83 9.03 -6.66
N LEU A 624 28.89 10.33 -6.38
CA LEU A 624 29.93 11.22 -6.91
C LEU A 624 30.85 11.63 -5.76
N TYR A 625 32.16 11.59 -6.01
CA TYR A 625 33.18 11.93 -5.01
C TYR A 625 34.35 12.68 -5.64
N THR A 626 35.06 13.46 -4.83
CA THR A 626 36.23 14.27 -5.23
C THR A 626 37.52 13.84 -4.55
N THR A 627 37.46 12.86 -3.65
CA THR A 627 38.63 12.27 -2.99
C THR A 627 39.37 11.34 -3.95
N ASP A 628 40.71 11.26 -3.84
CA ASP A 628 41.56 10.42 -4.70
C ASP A 628 41.07 8.97 -4.85
N LYS A 629 40.48 8.44 -3.78
CA LYS A 629 39.81 7.14 -3.74
C LYS A 629 38.45 7.32 -3.08
N ILE A 630 37.48 6.52 -3.52
CA ILE A 630 36.18 6.48 -2.85
C ILE A 630 36.39 6.08 -1.38
N SER A 631 35.72 6.76 -0.46
CA SER A 631 35.84 6.52 0.99
C SER A 631 35.09 5.27 1.44
N ALA A 632 35.42 4.78 2.64
CA ALA A 632 34.68 3.71 3.29
C ALA A 632 33.21 4.09 3.54
N PRO A 633 32.25 3.14 3.46
CA PRO A 633 32.45 1.70 3.24
C PRO A 633 32.54 1.29 1.76
N LEU A 634 32.27 2.21 0.83
CA LEU A 634 32.16 1.90 -0.60
C LEU A 634 33.50 1.53 -1.25
N ASN A 635 34.62 1.89 -0.62
CA ASN A 635 35.97 1.47 -1.01
C ASN A 635 36.20 -0.05 -1.02
N THR A 636 35.37 -0.81 -0.31
CA THR A 636 35.44 -2.28 -0.24
C THR A 636 34.60 -2.99 -1.30
N VAL A 637 33.80 -2.24 -2.08
CA VAL A 637 32.96 -2.80 -3.14
C VAL A 637 33.84 -3.27 -4.29
N LEU A 638 33.54 -4.47 -4.82
CA LEU A 638 34.30 -5.05 -5.91
C LEU A 638 34.13 -4.20 -7.20
N PRO A 639 35.21 -3.94 -7.97
CA PRO A 639 35.15 -3.08 -9.16
C PRO A 639 34.17 -3.52 -10.26
N ASN A 640 33.80 -4.80 -10.31
CA ASN A 640 32.83 -5.34 -11.27
C ASN A 640 31.37 -5.13 -10.85
N MET A 641 31.11 -4.53 -9.68
CA MET A 641 29.76 -4.28 -9.16
C MET A 641 29.29 -2.84 -9.37
N TYR A 642 30.10 -1.97 -9.99
CA TYR A 642 29.73 -0.59 -10.27
C TYR A 642 30.43 -0.06 -11.53
N LYS A 643 29.86 0.98 -12.14
CA LYS A 643 30.42 1.69 -13.29
C LYS A 643 31.23 2.90 -12.84
N LYS A 644 32.30 3.23 -13.56
CA LYS A 644 33.22 4.35 -13.26
C LYS A 644 33.12 5.53 -14.24
N CYS A 645 32.37 5.39 -15.32
CA CYS A 645 32.28 6.35 -16.41
C CYS A 645 30.83 6.53 -16.86
#